data_AF-A0AAW2IGI1-F1
#
_entry.id   AF-A0AAW2IGI1-F1
#
_cell.length_a   1.000
_cell.length_b   1.000
_cell.length_c   1.000
_cell.angle_alpha   90.00
_cell.angle_beta   90.00
_cell.angle_gamma   90.00
#
_symmetry.space_group_name_H-M   'P 1'
#
loop_
_entity.id
_entity.type
_entity.pdbx_description
1 polymer ?
#
loop_
_entity_poly.entity_id
_entity_poly.type
_entity_poly.pdbx_seq_one_letter_code
_entity_poly.pdbx_strand_id
1 'polypeptide(L)'
;MLLSLLLVPLAGMTVIGHPHNLEEIPSGKCGYSSCPKPIPGKLNVHLVPHTHDDVGWLKTVDQYYYGSLSRVQNAGVQYILDSVVRELAHDPNKKFIYVETAFFWKWWLEQGDHMRHLVKKLVANGQLEFIGGAWSMNDEATTHYQSVIDQFTWGLRKLNDTFGYCGQPKIGWQIDPFGHARETASLMAQMGFDGLFFGRLDYQDKRARLLNKTMEMVWEGSASLGTVADIFTGVLFNLYQAPLGFCFDIMCGDEPIIDDKNSREYNVKERVDVFLKFIEKQRRGYATDQIIVTMGGDFNFQDAHYYYKNLEKLIRYVNERQKNGSDVNVFYSTPSCYVKSLNDANIYWPTKKDDFFPYASDQHSYWTGYFSSRPTLKYFERLGNNYLQICKQLASLAHLGPDYDHDLTAMREAMGIMQHHDAITGTEKQHVANDYARILTEGFGKCGALVDEALNRILKAEEKSPRLELKSCLLSNISECAVASESKNFIMTIYNPLSRPVNYYARVPAYNGSYSVRDPKGNRIQHQLVPIPDPLKALPGRKSETDFEIVFKAEAIPPLGYRSYYVSRLNGSDEAENSTDEEAFDEVEDYLTDGEVLLVKGNNDTLRLNLTVHYYIGEVGNNAKPEHRSSGAYIFRPKGTEPRELKFTGKGLAVRGKVVNEVHQVFSDWASHVVRQYKGENYIEVEWLAGPIPIQDSTGKEMIWRYDSELESNGTFFTDSSGRETLERIKDYRPTWDVNLLEPVAGNYYPVTTEMSISDGETELTVLTDRAQGGTSMNSGQMELMVHRRLLHDDAFGVGEALNEVAYGSGLVARGHHWILAGDKSDPGWPVKKRQLQQQKILNSHVLYTNADSITFEEWTKSHRLEFSGLKRALPPNVQILTLEPWKASSFLLRLEHIFEKSESSDEANIDLNDLFVTFDIISIRETTLGANQWLDEASRLVWKKETNEISDVPDEGSRNVRNTSLKIKLRPKEIRTFICQVKPKPLV
;
A
#
# COMPACT_ATOMS: atom_id res chain seq x y z
N MET A 1 -21.79 -67.48 33.67
CA MET A 1 -22.40 -68.19 32.52
C MET A 1 -21.58 -67.82 31.30
N LEU A 2 -20.62 -68.68 30.91
CA LEU A 2 -20.67 -69.58 29.72
C LEU A 2 -20.82 -68.79 28.40
N LEU A 3 -19.71 -68.45 27.73
CA LEU A 3 -19.05 -69.17 26.61
C LEU A 3 -19.88 -69.23 25.31
N SER A 4 -19.39 -68.62 24.22
CA SER A 4 -19.01 -69.33 22.97
C SER A 4 -18.37 -68.40 21.92
N LEU A 5 -17.35 -68.95 21.25
CA LEU A 5 -16.46 -68.38 20.22
C LEU A 5 -17.10 -68.35 18.81
N LEU A 6 -16.60 -67.50 17.89
CA LEU A 6 -15.73 -67.91 16.74
C LEU A 6 -15.42 -66.77 15.74
N LEU A 7 -14.17 -66.77 15.27
CA LEU A 7 -13.51 -65.92 14.26
C LEU A 7 -14.04 -66.15 12.82
N VAL A 8 -13.92 -65.12 11.95
CA VAL A 8 -13.45 -65.18 10.52
C VAL A 8 -12.94 -63.76 10.12
N PRO A 9 -11.88 -63.61 9.26
CA PRO A 9 -11.07 -62.40 9.14
C PRO A 9 -11.53 -61.45 8.02
N LEU A 10 -11.31 -60.13 8.19
CA LEU A 10 -11.48 -59.17 7.10
C LEU A 10 -10.15 -58.79 6.47
N ALA A 11 -10.08 -59.07 5.16
CA ALA A 11 -9.05 -58.67 4.23
C ALA A 11 -8.90 -57.15 4.15
N GLY A 12 -7.68 -56.70 3.86
CA GLY A 12 -7.37 -55.30 3.60
C GLY A 12 -8.13 -54.75 2.40
N MET A 13 -8.70 -53.57 2.60
CA MET A 13 -9.03 -52.64 1.52
C MET A 13 -8.32 -51.32 1.79
N THR A 14 -7.41 -51.01 0.88
CA THR A 14 -6.81 -49.70 0.64
C THR A 14 -7.91 -48.64 0.54
N VAL A 15 -7.97 -47.73 1.50
CA VAL A 15 -8.83 -46.54 1.42
C VAL A 15 -8.16 -45.57 0.46
N ILE A 16 -8.64 -45.55 -0.78
CA ILE A 16 -8.42 -44.46 -1.72
C ILE A 16 -9.23 -43.27 -1.19
N GLY A 17 -8.56 -42.33 -0.52
CA GLY A 17 -9.15 -41.07 -0.10
C GLY A 17 -9.67 -40.30 -1.32
N HIS A 18 -10.98 -40.15 -1.43
CA HIS A 18 -11.62 -39.21 -2.34
C HIS A 18 -11.42 -37.78 -1.82
N PRO A 19 -11.32 -36.78 -2.72
CA PRO A 19 -11.15 -35.39 -2.33
C PRO A 19 -12.41 -34.87 -1.62
N HIS A 20 -12.18 -34.03 -0.61
CA HIS A 20 -13.17 -33.35 0.22
C HIS A 20 -14.43 -32.91 -0.55
N ASN A 21 -15.59 -33.23 0.03
CA ASN A 21 -16.89 -32.68 -0.35
C ASN A 21 -16.82 -31.15 -0.40
N LEU A 22 -16.87 -30.57 -1.61
CA LEU A 22 -17.33 -29.20 -1.80
C LEU A 22 -18.83 -29.20 -1.49
N GLU A 23 -19.24 -28.62 -0.37
CA GLU A 23 -20.66 -28.32 -0.13
C GLU A 23 -21.21 -27.54 -1.33
N GLU A 24 -22.23 -28.08 -2.00
CA GLU A 24 -22.91 -27.39 -3.10
C GLU A 24 -23.42 -26.02 -2.62
N ILE A 25 -22.92 -24.95 -3.24
CA ILE A 25 -23.40 -23.59 -3.02
C ILE A 25 -24.88 -23.56 -3.43
N PRO A 26 -25.81 -23.07 -2.57
CA PRO A 26 -27.22 -23.02 -2.91
C PRO A 26 -27.47 -22.25 -4.22
N SER A 27 -28.33 -22.75 -5.10
CA SER A 27 -28.74 -22.07 -6.33
C SER A 27 -29.54 -20.78 -6.01
N GLY A 28 -28.85 -19.65 -5.86
CA GLY A 28 -29.44 -18.35 -5.55
C GLY A 28 -29.33 -17.35 -6.71
N LYS A 29 -30.05 -16.22 -6.60
CA LYS A 29 -29.95 -15.07 -7.50
C LYS A 29 -29.05 -14.02 -6.84
N CYS A 30 -27.74 -14.05 -7.10
CA CYS A 30 -26.76 -13.07 -6.61
C CYS A 30 -26.25 -12.15 -7.74
N GLY A 31 -25.40 -11.17 -7.39
CA GLY A 31 -24.90 -10.16 -8.33
C GLY A 31 -26.04 -9.38 -9.01
N TYR A 32 -25.87 -9.02 -10.28
CA TYR A 32 -26.87 -8.26 -11.04
C TYR A 32 -28.23 -8.95 -11.19
N SER A 33 -28.28 -10.28 -11.10
CA SER A 33 -29.54 -11.03 -11.16
C SER A 33 -30.42 -10.83 -9.91
N SER A 34 -29.82 -10.35 -8.82
CA SER A 34 -30.47 -10.08 -7.53
C SER A 34 -31.07 -8.68 -7.42
N CYS A 35 -30.83 -7.83 -8.44
CA CYS A 35 -31.17 -6.43 -8.35
C CYS A 35 -32.67 -6.16 -8.40
N PRO A 36 -33.19 -5.32 -7.48
CA PRO A 36 -34.56 -4.82 -7.57
C PRO A 36 -34.74 -4.06 -8.88
N LYS A 37 -35.94 -4.14 -9.47
CA LYS A 37 -36.26 -3.42 -10.71
C LYS A 37 -36.71 -2.00 -10.41
N PRO A 38 -36.03 -0.97 -10.95
CA PRO A 38 -36.51 0.41 -10.90
C PRO A 38 -37.90 0.56 -11.56
N ILE A 39 -38.67 1.57 -11.17
CA ILE A 39 -39.92 1.93 -11.84
C ILE A 39 -39.60 2.94 -12.96
N PRO A 40 -39.88 2.62 -14.24
CA PRO A 40 -39.63 3.54 -15.35
C PRO A 40 -40.40 4.86 -15.20
N GLY A 41 -39.76 5.98 -15.57
CA GLY A 41 -40.36 7.32 -15.51
C GLY A 41 -40.53 7.90 -14.11
N LYS A 42 -39.94 7.26 -13.09
CA LYS A 42 -39.88 7.74 -11.70
C LYS A 42 -38.44 8.02 -11.30
N LEU A 43 -38.27 8.87 -10.29
CA LEU A 43 -37.00 9.00 -9.58
C LEU A 43 -36.82 7.79 -8.66
N ASN A 44 -35.83 6.96 -8.94
CA ASN A 44 -35.55 5.73 -8.22
C ASN A 44 -34.41 5.95 -7.22
N VAL A 45 -34.73 5.78 -5.94
CA VAL A 45 -33.83 5.97 -4.81
C VAL A 45 -33.36 4.62 -4.31
N HIS A 46 -32.09 4.33 -4.57
CA HIS A 46 -31.38 3.14 -4.13
C HIS A 46 -30.86 3.37 -2.70
N LEU A 47 -31.61 2.90 -1.68
CA LEU A 47 -31.12 2.93 -0.30
C LEU A 47 -30.08 1.83 -0.11
N VAL A 48 -28.88 2.20 0.32
CA VAL A 48 -27.75 1.26 0.53
C VAL A 48 -27.40 1.23 2.03
N PRO A 49 -27.93 0.24 2.78
CA PRO A 49 -27.50 -0.02 4.15
C PRO A 49 -26.05 -0.48 4.21
N HIS A 50 -25.23 0.17 5.02
CA HIS A 50 -23.82 -0.18 5.23
C HIS A 50 -23.35 0.21 6.63
N THR A 51 -22.20 -0.35 7.02
CA THR A 51 -21.37 0.15 8.12
C THR A 51 -19.99 0.49 7.57
N HIS A 52 -19.30 1.42 8.19
CA HIS A 52 -17.88 1.68 7.95
C HIS A 52 -17.11 1.24 9.18
N ASP A 53 -16.31 0.18 9.06
CA ASP A 53 -15.62 -0.46 10.17
C ASP A 53 -14.11 -0.28 10.03
N ASP A 54 -13.54 0.76 10.63
CA ASP A 54 -12.09 1.03 10.57
C ASP A 54 -11.27 -0.11 11.15
N VAL A 55 -10.28 -0.57 10.38
CA VAL A 55 -9.36 -1.65 10.77
C VAL A 55 -8.25 -1.09 11.67
N GLY A 56 -8.69 -0.41 12.74
CA GLY A 56 -7.89 0.36 13.68
C GLY A 56 -7.90 1.86 13.36
N TRP A 57 -8.12 2.72 14.36
CA TRP A 57 -8.12 4.18 14.21
C TRP A 57 -8.08 4.87 15.59
N LEU A 58 -9.24 4.96 16.26
CA LEU A 58 -9.32 5.41 17.67
C LEU A 58 -9.11 4.24 18.63
N LYS A 59 -9.39 3.02 18.18
CA LYS A 59 -9.14 1.79 18.91
C LYS A 59 -8.34 0.84 18.03
N THR A 60 -7.73 -0.17 18.63
CA THR A 60 -7.06 -1.22 17.85
C THR A 60 -8.07 -2.09 17.10
N VAL A 61 -7.60 -2.88 16.13
CA VAL A 61 -8.41 -3.83 15.37
C VAL A 61 -9.23 -4.72 16.32
N ASP A 62 -8.58 -5.37 17.28
CA ASP A 62 -9.26 -6.26 18.23
C ASP A 62 -10.22 -5.51 19.18
N GLN A 63 -9.88 -4.29 19.56
CA GLN A 63 -10.75 -3.50 20.42
C GLN A 63 -12.04 -3.08 19.71
N TYR A 64 -11.96 -2.73 18.41
CA TYR A 64 -13.14 -2.51 17.57
C TYR A 64 -13.92 -3.79 17.33
N TYR A 65 -13.25 -4.92 17.08
CA TYR A 65 -13.93 -6.19 16.88
C TYR A 65 -14.78 -6.59 18.10
N TYR A 66 -14.16 -6.65 19.28
CA TYR A 66 -14.82 -7.12 20.49
C TYR A 66 -15.73 -6.06 21.15
N GLY A 67 -15.60 -4.79 20.78
CA GLY A 67 -16.34 -3.69 21.39
C GLY A 67 -15.80 -3.24 22.73
N SER A 68 -14.51 -3.43 22.99
CA SER A 68 -13.87 -2.93 24.21
C SER A 68 -13.53 -1.43 24.10
N LEU A 69 -13.17 -0.80 25.23
CA LEU A 69 -12.88 0.63 25.34
C LEU A 69 -13.98 1.55 24.77
N SER A 70 -15.26 1.23 25.02
CA SER A 70 -16.42 2.01 24.52
C SER A 70 -16.43 3.48 24.97
N ARG A 71 -15.64 3.86 25.98
CA ARG A 71 -15.43 5.26 26.40
C ARG A 71 -14.58 6.07 25.41
N VAL A 72 -13.74 5.40 24.60
CA VAL A 72 -12.99 6.04 23.51
C VAL A 72 -13.92 6.23 22.32
N GLN A 73 -14.55 5.14 21.85
CA GLN A 73 -15.61 5.15 20.86
C GLN A 73 -16.49 3.91 21.06
N ASN A 74 -17.80 4.09 21.15
CA ASN A 74 -18.73 2.98 21.32
C ASN A 74 -19.01 2.30 19.97
N ALA A 75 -18.25 1.25 19.70
CA ALA A 75 -18.21 0.53 18.43
C ALA A 75 -17.80 -0.92 18.69
N GLY A 76 -18.54 -1.89 18.14
CA GLY A 76 -18.28 -3.32 18.31
C GLY A 76 -18.71 -4.13 17.08
N VAL A 77 -17.75 -4.51 16.22
CA VAL A 77 -18.03 -5.07 14.89
C VAL A 77 -18.74 -6.43 14.95
N GLN A 78 -18.40 -7.29 15.92
CA GLN A 78 -19.07 -8.59 16.08
C GLN A 78 -20.60 -8.43 16.27
N TYR A 79 -21.03 -7.40 17.01
CA TYR A 79 -22.45 -7.14 17.27
C TYR A 79 -23.18 -6.60 16.04
N ILE A 80 -22.48 -5.83 15.21
CA ILE A 80 -22.98 -5.37 13.91
C ILE A 80 -23.28 -6.57 13.02
N LEU A 81 -22.30 -7.44 12.81
CA LEU A 81 -22.45 -8.63 11.96
C LEU A 81 -23.54 -9.58 12.49
N ASP A 82 -23.56 -9.85 13.80
CA ASP A 82 -24.56 -10.70 14.44
C ASP A 82 -26.00 -10.18 14.23
N SER A 83 -26.20 -8.87 14.39
CA SER A 83 -27.53 -8.27 14.28
C SER A 83 -27.99 -8.12 12.82
N VAL A 84 -27.09 -7.73 11.92
CA VAL A 84 -27.36 -7.61 10.48
C VAL A 84 -27.76 -8.96 9.88
N VAL A 85 -26.99 -10.02 10.14
CA VAL A 85 -27.29 -11.35 9.59
C VAL A 85 -28.66 -11.84 10.04
N ARG A 86 -29.04 -11.55 11.30
CA ARG A 86 -30.38 -11.88 11.82
C ARG A 86 -31.49 -11.12 11.10
N GLU A 87 -31.33 -9.81 10.90
CA GLU A 87 -32.34 -9.00 10.22
C GLU A 87 -32.50 -9.36 8.74
N LEU A 88 -31.41 -9.65 8.04
CA LEU A 88 -31.46 -10.15 6.66
C LEU A 88 -32.18 -11.51 6.58
N ALA A 89 -32.01 -12.39 7.56
CA ALA A 89 -32.70 -13.67 7.58
C ALA A 89 -34.24 -13.54 7.72
N HIS A 90 -34.73 -12.45 8.31
CA HIS A 90 -36.16 -12.23 8.55
C HIS A 90 -36.94 -11.69 7.34
N ASP A 91 -36.31 -10.91 6.45
CA ASP A 91 -36.96 -10.33 5.27
C ASP A 91 -36.08 -10.45 4.01
N PRO A 92 -36.52 -11.20 2.97
CA PRO A 92 -35.76 -11.39 1.73
C PRO A 92 -35.53 -10.11 0.92
N ASN A 93 -36.24 -9.02 1.20
CA ASN A 93 -36.06 -7.74 0.52
C ASN A 93 -34.93 -6.89 1.10
N LYS A 94 -34.52 -7.14 2.34
CA LYS A 94 -33.44 -6.37 2.98
C LYS A 94 -32.12 -6.64 2.28
N LYS A 95 -31.33 -5.58 2.15
CA LYS A 95 -30.00 -5.58 1.54
C LYS A 95 -29.02 -4.96 2.51
N PHE A 96 -27.80 -5.48 2.57
CA PHE A 96 -26.69 -4.89 3.31
C PHE A 96 -25.40 -5.10 2.52
N ILE A 97 -24.52 -4.10 2.54
CA ILE A 97 -23.17 -4.24 2.00
C ILE A 97 -22.14 -4.34 3.12
N TYR A 98 -21.11 -5.16 2.93
CA TYR A 98 -19.98 -5.28 3.85
C TYR A 98 -18.65 -5.19 3.12
N VAL A 99 -17.65 -4.54 3.72
CA VAL A 99 -16.44 -4.10 3.02
C VAL A 99 -15.16 -4.74 3.56
N GLU A 100 -14.86 -4.56 4.85
CA GLU A 100 -13.56 -4.93 5.42
C GLU A 100 -13.45 -6.44 5.68
N THR A 101 -12.79 -7.16 4.75
CA THR A 101 -12.65 -8.62 4.86
C THR A 101 -11.91 -9.04 6.13
N ALA A 102 -11.03 -8.21 6.69
CA ALA A 102 -10.35 -8.48 7.95
C ALA A 102 -11.32 -8.78 9.10
N PHE A 103 -12.32 -7.93 9.30
CA PHE A 103 -13.32 -8.13 10.36
C PHE A 103 -14.30 -9.23 10.03
N PHE A 104 -14.78 -9.29 8.78
CA PHE A 104 -15.67 -10.38 8.37
C PHE A 104 -15.02 -11.73 8.58
N TRP A 105 -13.74 -11.87 8.21
CA TRP A 105 -13.01 -13.12 8.34
C TRP A 105 -12.77 -13.49 9.80
N LYS A 106 -12.42 -12.52 10.65
CA LYS A 106 -12.32 -12.72 12.09
C LYS A 106 -13.63 -13.24 12.68
N TRP A 107 -14.76 -12.62 12.33
CA TRP A 107 -16.10 -13.06 12.72
C TRP A 107 -16.46 -14.45 12.18
N TRP A 108 -16.18 -14.70 10.90
CA TRP A 108 -16.49 -15.95 10.19
C TRP A 108 -15.84 -17.18 10.84
N LEU A 109 -14.61 -17.03 11.32
CA LEU A 109 -13.86 -18.11 11.98
C LEU A 109 -14.50 -18.53 13.31
N GLU A 110 -15.21 -17.64 13.99
CA GLU A 110 -15.90 -17.92 15.26
C GLU A 110 -17.28 -18.58 15.07
N GLN A 111 -17.85 -18.51 13.86
CA GLN A 111 -19.20 -19.00 13.60
C GLN A 111 -19.30 -20.53 13.48
N GLY A 112 -20.37 -21.11 14.03
CA GLY A 112 -20.73 -22.51 13.82
C GLY A 112 -21.39 -22.76 12.46
N ASP A 113 -21.52 -24.04 12.08
CA ASP A 113 -21.98 -24.46 10.74
C ASP A 113 -23.35 -23.89 10.36
N HIS A 114 -24.29 -23.80 11.31
CA HIS A 114 -25.62 -23.22 11.06
C HIS A 114 -25.54 -21.76 10.61
N MET A 115 -24.76 -20.94 11.33
CA MET A 115 -24.59 -19.53 10.98
C MET A 115 -23.84 -19.37 9.66
N ARG A 116 -22.78 -20.17 9.44
CA ARG A 116 -22.05 -20.18 8.17
C ARG A 116 -22.94 -20.53 6.98
N HIS A 117 -23.82 -21.52 7.11
CA HIS A 117 -24.81 -21.87 6.09
C HIS A 117 -25.83 -20.75 5.84
N LEU A 118 -26.32 -20.11 6.90
CA LEU A 118 -27.23 -18.96 6.78
C LEU A 118 -26.58 -17.83 5.99
N VAL A 119 -25.35 -17.45 6.32
CA VAL A 119 -24.62 -16.39 5.62
C VAL A 119 -24.36 -16.77 4.16
N LYS A 120 -23.92 -18.00 3.87
CA LYS A 120 -23.77 -18.49 2.49
C LYS A 120 -25.08 -18.32 1.70
N LYS A 121 -26.24 -18.61 2.31
CA LYS A 121 -27.56 -18.42 1.70
C LYS A 121 -27.89 -16.94 1.48
N LEU A 122 -27.62 -16.06 2.45
CA LEU A 122 -27.86 -14.62 2.32
C LEU A 122 -27.03 -13.99 1.19
N VAL A 123 -25.77 -14.42 1.04
CA VAL A 123 -24.88 -14.02 -0.05
C VAL A 123 -25.39 -14.57 -1.39
N ALA A 124 -25.77 -15.85 -1.45
CA ALA A 124 -26.33 -16.46 -2.66
C ALA A 124 -27.65 -15.81 -3.11
N ASN A 125 -28.42 -15.23 -2.18
CA ASN A 125 -29.65 -14.49 -2.47
C ASN A 125 -29.42 -12.98 -2.76
N GLY A 126 -28.16 -12.52 -2.69
CA GLY A 126 -27.80 -11.12 -2.85
C GLY A 126 -28.38 -10.20 -1.76
N GLN A 127 -28.72 -10.73 -0.58
CA GLN A 127 -29.16 -9.92 0.56
C GLN A 127 -27.97 -9.33 1.32
N LEU A 128 -26.90 -10.10 1.47
CA LEU A 128 -25.60 -9.62 1.90
C LEU A 128 -24.69 -9.58 0.67
N GLU A 129 -24.12 -8.43 0.37
CA GLU A 129 -23.19 -8.26 -0.74
C GLU A 129 -21.83 -7.76 -0.24
N PHE A 130 -20.76 -8.45 -0.60
CA PHE A 130 -19.41 -7.94 -0.38
C PHE A 130 -19.08 -6.90 -1.45
N ILE A 131 -18.65 -5.72 -1.01
CA ILE A 131 -18.25 -4.61 -1.87
C ILE A 131 -16.80 -4.26 -1.51
N GLY A 132 -15.97 -3.88 -2.48
CA GLY A 132 -14.52 -3.76 -2.29
C GLY A 132 -13.88 -5.15 -2.15
N GLY A 133 -13.97 -5.79 -0.99
CA GLY A 133 -13.47 -7.15 -0.75
C GLY A 133 -11.94 -7.27 -0.61
N ALA A 134 -11.28 -6.14 -0.36
CA ALA A 134 -9.92 -6.12 0.12
C ALA A 134 -9.87 -6.50 1.61
N TRP A 135 -8.68 -6.75 2.15
CA TRP A 135 -8.50 -7.01 3.59
C TRP A 135 -8.93 -5.80 4.43
N SER A 136 -8.51 -4.61 4.04
CA SER A 136 -8.96 -3.32 4.58
C SER A 136 -9.26 -2.34 3.45
N MET A 137 -10.08 -1.32 3.71
CA MET A 137 -10.21 -0.17 2.81
C MET A 137 -8.90 0.62 2.87
N ASN A 138 -8.05 0.47 1.86
CA ASN A 138 -6.71 1.04 1.89
C ASN A 138 -6.70 2.55 1.62
N ASP A 139 -5.68 3.23 2.15
CA ASP A 139 -5.31 4.56 1.66
C ASP A 139 -4.87 4.51 0.18
N GLU A 140 -4.97 5.64 -0.50
CA GLU A 140 -4.62 5.79 -1.91
C GLU A 140 -3.41 6.72 -2.12
N ALA A 141 -3.00 7.50 -1.13
CA ALA A 141 -1.87 8.42 -1.25
C ALA A 141 -0.53 7.79 -0.87
N THR A 142 -0.48 7.06 0.23
CA THR A 142 0.76 6.59 0.88
C THR A 142 0.99 5.09 0.71
N THR A 143 0.13 4.40 -0.02
CA THR A 143 0.25 2.98 -0.34
C THR A 143 1.07 2.74 -1.61
N HIS A 144 1.77 1.61 -1.65
CA HIS A 144 2.44 1.13 -2.87
C HIS A 144 1.55 0.11 -3.59
N TYR A 145 1.44 0.19 -4.92
CA TYR A 145 0.53 -0.64 -5.71
C TYR A 145 0.70 -2.16 -5.46
N GLN A 146 1.91 -2.63 -5.16
CA GLN A 146 2.14 -4.05 -4.84
C GLN A 146 1.46 -4.46 -3.52
N SER A 147 1.51 -3.62 -2.48
CA SER A 147 0.80 -3.89 -1.21
C SER A 147 -0.72 -3.84 -1.41
N VAL A 148 -1.21 -2.93 -2.24
CA VAL A 148 -2.65 -2.86 -2.61
C VAL A 148 -3.08 -4.13 -3.34
N ILE A 149 -2.33 -4.57 -4.35
CA ILE A 149 -2.64 -5.83 -5.07
C ILE A 149 -2.63 -7.02 -4.09
N ASP A 150 -1.66 -7.10 -3.19
CA ASP A 150 -1.53 -8.20 -2.25
C ASP A 150 -2.70 -8.29 -1.26
N GLN A 151 -3.12 -7.17 -0.69
CA GLN A 151 -4.21 -7.14 0.29
C GLN A 151 -5.58 -7.42 -0.37
N PHE A 152 -5.80 -6.94 -1.61
CA PHE A 152 -6.95 -7.33 -2.42
C PHE A 152 -6.92 -8.81 -2.76
N THR A 153 -5.78 -9.34 -3.21
CA THR A 153 -5.63 -10.76 -3.57
C THR A 153 -6.01 -11.66 -2.39
N TRP A 154 -5.57 -11.31 -1.18
CA TRP A 154 -5.87 -12.08 0.01
C TRP A 154 -7.36 -12.02 0.39
N GLY A 155 -7.93 -10.81 0.47
CA GLY A 155 -9.36 -10.62 0.77
C GLY A 155 -10.27 -11.32 -0.25
N LEU A 156 -10.04 -11.07 -1.53
CA LEU A 156 -10.82 -11.65 -2.63
C LEU A 156 -10.69 -13.18 -2.67
N ARG A 157 -9.51 -13.74 -2.36
CA ARG A 157 -9.34 -15.20 -2.26
C ARG A 157 -10.21 -15.76 -1.15
N LYS A 158 -10.24 -15.16 0.05
CA LYS A 158 -11.10 -15.63 1.15
C LYS A 158 -12.57 -15.63 0.76
N LEU A 159 -13.03 -14.56 0.13
CA LEU A 159 -14.41 -14.45 -0.33
C LEU A 159 -14.73 -15.48 -1.43
N ASN A 160 -13.86 -15.62 -2.43
CA ASN A 160 -14.08 -16.53 -3.55
C ASN A 160 -14.01 -18.01 -3.12
N ASP A 161 -13.09 -18.37 -2.23
CA ASP A 161 -12.95 -19.73 -1.71
C ASP A 161 -14.15 -20.15 -0.85
N THR A 162 -14.82 -19.18 -0.22
CA THR A 162 -15.93 -19.42 0.73
C THR A 162 -17.31 -19.31 0.08
N PHE A 163 -17.51 -18.35 -0.81
CA PHE A 163 -18.81 -17.97 -1.38
C PHE A 163 -18.88 -18.13 -2.91
N GLY A 164 -17.78 -18.55 -3.55
CA GLY A 164 -17.71 -18.70 -5.01
C GLY A 164 -18.03 -17.42 -5.76
N TYR A 165 -18.70 -17.54 -6.91
CA TYR A 165 -19.10 -16.42 -7.77
C TYR A 165 -19.89 -15.33 -7.01
N CYS A 166 -20.75 -15.71 -6.06
CA CYS A 166 -21.54 -14.74 -5.29
C CYS A 166 -20.73 -13.94 -4.26
N GLY A 167 -19.51 -14.40 -3.93
CA GLY A 167 -18.58 -13.65 -3.10
C GLY A 167 -17.74 -12.62 -3.86
N GLN A 168 -17.85 -12.56 -5.19
CA GLN A 168 -17.02 -11.68 -6.03
C GLN A 168 -17.61 -10.27 -6.02
N PRO A 169 -16.91 -9.28 -5.44
CA PRO A 169 -17.36 -7.89 -5.45
C PRO A 169 -17.40 -7.34 -6.88
N LYS A 170 -18.42 -6.52 -7.18
CA LYS A 170 -18.54 -5.83 -8.48
C LYS A 170 -18.16 -4.36 -8.40
N ILE A 171 -18.20 -3.77 -7.21
CA ILE A 171 -17.99 -2.33 -7.01
C ILE A 171 -16.85 -2.11 -6.01
N GLY A 172 -15.94 -1.20 -6.35
CA GLY A 172 -14.95 -0.64 -5.44
C GLY A 172 -15.59 0.41 -4.53
N TRP A 173 -15.21 0.41 -3.25
CA TRP A 173 -15.83 1.26 -2.24
C TRP A 173 -14.75 1.88 -1.38
N GLN A 174 -14.31 3.06 -1.79
CA GLN A 174 -13.25 3.85 -1.18
C GLN A 174 -13.87 5.10 -0.58
N ILE A 175 -14.79 4.91 0.37
CA ILE A 175 -15.60 6.02 0.87
C ILE A 175 -14.84 6.98 1.78
N ASP A 176 -13.78 6.49 2.43
CA ASP A 176 -13.05 7.25 3.45
C ASP A 176 -11.57 7.58 3.21
N PRO A 177 -10.85 7.04 2.20
CA PRO A 177 -9.52 7.56 1.85
C PRO A 177 -9.53 9.06 1.55
N PHE A 178 -8.45 9.75 1.95
CA PHE A 178 -8.39 11.21 1.99
C PHE A 178 -7.90 11.79 0.66
N GLY A 179 -8.70 11.62 -0.39
CA GLY A 179 -8.34 11.81 -1.80
C GLY A 179 -8.10 10.48 -2.49
N HIS A 180 -8.14 10.47 -3.83
CA HIS A 180 -8.18 9.23 -4.61
C HIS A 180 -7.15 9.22 -5.75
N ALA A 181 -6.37 8.14 -5.83
CA ALA A 181 -5.31 7.96 -6.79
C ALA A 181 -5.85 7.45 -8.13
N ARG A 182 -5.29 7.96 -9.23
CA ARG A 182 -5.55 7.44 -10.57
C ARG A 182 -5.20 5.95 -10.67
N GLU A 183 -4.12 5.53 -10.01
CA GLU A 183 -3.71 4.12 -9.99
C GLU A 183 -4.76 3.21 -9.34
N THR A 184 -5.48 3.65 -8.30
CA THR A 184 -6.56 2.85 -7.70
C THR A 184 -7.64 2.52 -8.72
N ALA A 185 -8.04 3.50 -9.55
CA ALA A 185 -9.02 3.29 -10.61
C ALA A 185 -8.54 2.23 -11.62
N SER A 186 -7.26 2.32 -12.03
CA SER A 186 -6.60 1.35 -12.92
C SER A 186 -6.56 -0.05 -12.33
N LEU A 187 -6.16 -0.19 -11.06
CA LEU A 187 -6.06 -1.48 -10.37
C LEU A 187 -7.44 -2.13 -10.23
N MET A 188 -8.46 -1.37 -9.83
CA MET A 188 -9.82 -1.90 -9.71
C MET A 188 -10.40 -2.32 -11.06
N ALA A 189 -10.18 -1.54 -12.12
CA ALA A 189 -10.55 -1.94 -13.48
C ALA A 189 -9.95 -3.31 -13.86
N GLN A 190 -8.64 -3.48 -13.61
CA GLN A 190 -7.91 -4.73 -13.89
C GLN A 190 -8.28 -5.90 -12.98
N MET A 191 -8.81 -5.64 -11.78
CA MET A 191 -9.35 -6.66 -10.88
C MET A 191 -10.76 -7.13 -11.28
N GLY A 192 -11.40 -6.46 -12.25
CA GLY A 192 -12.70 -6.82 -12.80
C GLY A 192 -13.87 -6.08 -12.16
N PHE A 193 -13.63 -4.92 -11.54
CA PHE A 193 -14.70 -4.08 -10.99
C PHE A 193 -15.42 -3.28 -12.08
N ASP A 194 -16.74 -3.16 -11.93
CA ASP A 194 -17.63 -2.45 -12.85
C ASP A 194 -17.78 -0.96 -12.51
N GLY A 195 -17.53 -0.59 -11.26
CA GLY A 195 -17.53 0.78 -10.82
C GLY A 195 -16.79 1.01 -9.50
N LEU A 196 -16.53 2.28 -9.18
CA LEU A 196 -15.85 2.76 -7.97
C LEU A 196 -16.66 3.91 -7.34
N PHE A 197 -16.82 3.90 -6.01
CA PHE A 197 -17.42 5.02 -5.29
C PHE A 197 -16.52 5.55 -4.19
N PHE A 198 -16.57 6.87 -4.01
CA PHE A 198 -15.91 7.56 -2.92
C PHE A 198 -16.65 8.82 -2.47
N GLY A 199 -16.32 9.30 -1.27
CA GLY A 199 -16.94 10.50 -0.68
C GLY A 199 -16.07 11.76 -0.70
N ARG A 200 -14.73 11.61 -0.65
CA ARG A 200 -13.79 12.69 -0.32
C ARG A 200 -13.07 13.22 -1.55
N LEU A 201 -13.40 14.46 -1.91
CA LEU A 201 -12.74 15.23 -2.97
C LEU A 201 -12.71 16.70 -2.56
N ASP A 202 -11.85 17.48 -3.21
CA ASP A 202 -11.75 18.92 -2.96
C ASP A 202 -13.14 19.60 -2.96
N TYR A 203 -13.38 20.46 -1.97
CA TYR A 203 -14.68 21.10 -1.77
C TYR A 203 -15.10 21.99 -2.96
N GLN A 204 -14.15 22.57 -3.70
CA GLN A 204 -14.39 23.36 -4.90
C GLN A 204 -14.73 22.44 -6.08
N ASP A 205 -14.00 21.32 -6.25
CA ASP A 205 -14.33 20.30 -7.26
C ASP A 205 -15.72 19.71 -7.01
N LYS A 206 -16.05 19.35 -5.77
CA LYS A 206 -17.39 18.86 -5.40
C LYS A 206 -18.48 19.86 -5.77
N ARG A 207 -18.27 21.16 -5.51
CA ARG A 207 -19.21 22.21 -5.89
C ARG A 207 -19.37 22.31 -7.41
N ALA A 208 -18.27 22.29 -8.15
CA ALA A 208 -18.30 22.36 -9.62
C ALA A 208 -19.05 21.15 -10.20
N ARG A 209 -18.79 19.94 -9.71
CA ARG A 209 -19.47 18.71 -10.14
C ARG A 209 -20.96 18.71 -9.85
N LEU A 210 -21.37 19.18 -8.68
CA LEU A 210 -22.79 19.31 -8.34
C LEU A 210 -23.52 20.31 -9.24
N LEU A 211 -22.86 21.39 -9.66
CA LEU A 211 -23.46 22.38 -10.58
C LEU A 211 -23.55 21.84 -12.00
N ASN A 212 -22.54 21.09 -12.44
CA ASN A 212 -22.41 20.61 -13.81
C ASN A 212 -22.97 19.19 -14.04
N LYS A 213 -23.49 18.54 -12.98
CA LYS A 213 -23.96 17.15 -12.99
C LYS A 213 -22.90 16.12 -13.39
N THR A 214 -21.65 16.36 -12.97
CA THR A 214 -20.49 15.50 -13.26
C THR A 214 -20.00 14.77 -12.00
N MET A 215 -20.91 14.47 -11.07
CA MET A 215 -20.65 13.60 -9.92
C MET A 215 -20.44 12.13 -10.33
N GLU A 216 -20.74 11.78 -11.57
CA GLU A 216 -20.63 10.45 -12.14
C GLU A 216 -19.87 10.56 -13.46
N MET A 217 -18.83 9.75 -13.64
CA MET A 217 -17.93 9.84 -14.79
C MET A 217 -17.33 8.47 -15.14
N VAL A 218 -16.75 8.36 -16.33
CA VAL A 218 -15.77 7.31 -16.63
C VAL A 218 -14.38 7.84 -16.31
N TRP A 219 -13.70 7.22 -15.36
CA TRP A 219 -12.35 7.59 -14.96
C TRP A 219 -11.35 6.76 -15.74
N GLU A 220 -10.48 7.43 -16.49
CA GLU A 220 -9.42 6.84 -17.29
C GLU A 220 -8.19 6.63 -16.41
N GLY A 221 -8.02 5.40 -15.89
CA GLY A 221 -7.04 5.08 -14.86
C GLY A 221 -5.60 4.97 -15.35
N SER A 222 -5.35 4.85 -16.66
CA SER A 222 -3.98 4.73 -17.17
C SER A 222 -3.85 5.13 -18.64
N ALA A 223 -2.90 6.03 -18.92
CA ALA A 223 -2.55 6.40 -20.28
C ALA A 223 -1.81 5.26 -21.03
N SER A 224 -1.11 4.39 -20.29
CA SER A 224 -0.39 3.25 -20.89
C SER A 224 -1.33 2.10 -21.26
N LEU A 225 -2.34 1.82 -20.43
CA LEU A 225 -3.24 0.66 -20.59
C LEU A 225 -4.49 0.96 -21.43
N GLY A 226 -4.87 2.23 -21.58
CA GLY A 226 -6.07 2.63 -22.32
C GLY A 226 -7.35 2.09 -21.66
N THR A 227 -8.30 1.62 -22.48
CA THR A 227 -9.66 1.31 -22.01
C THR A 227 -9.78 0.16 -21.01
N VAL A 228 -8.76 -0.71 -20.94
CA VAL A 228 -8.70 -1.79 -19.94
C VAL A 228 -8.64 -1.24 -18.52
N ALA A 229 -8.09 -0.03 -18.35
CA ALA A 229 -7.97 0.66 -17.06
C ALA A 229 -9.09 1.67 -16.78
N ASP A 230 -10.08 1.81 -17.67
CA ASP A 230 -11.21 2.71 -17.44
C ASP A 230 -12.18 2.10 -16.44
N ILE A 231 -12.78 2.93 -15.58
CA ILE A 231 -13.81 2.48 -14.63
C ILE A 231 -14.86 3.56 -14.41
N PHE A 232 -16.14 3.16 -14.37
CA PHE A 232 -17.20 4.07 -13.96
C PHE A 232 -16.98 4.48 -12.51
N THR A 233 -17.04 5.77 -12.22
CA THR A 233 -16.74 6.30 -10.91
C THR A 233 -17.84 7.28 -10.47
N GLY A 234 -18.37 7.06 -9.27
CA GLY A 234 -19.40 7.90 -8.67
C GLY A 234 -18.91 8.58 -7.39
N VAL A 235 -19.07 9.89 -7.32
CA VAL A 235 -18.86 10.67 -6.11
C VAL A 235 -20.15 10.67 -5.29
N LEU A 236 -20.05 10.35 -4.00
CA LEU A 236 -21.20 10.32 -3.10
C LEU A 236 -21.60 11.74 -2.67
N PHE A 237 -22.92 11.97 -2.58
CA PHE A 237 -23.48 13.29 -2.32
C PHE A 237 -23.12 13.82 -0.93
N ASN A 238 -23.28 13.00 0.11
CA ASN A 238 -23.17 13.40 1.52
C ASN A 238 -22.03 12.65 2.25
N LEU A 239 -20.84 12.65 1.64
CA LEU A 239 -19.77 11.70 2.01
C LEU A 239 -20.37 10.30 1.97
N TYR A 240 -20.26 9.52 3.02
CA TYR A 240 -20.83 8.18 3.16
C TYR A 240 -21.82 8.08 4.31
N GLN A 241 -22.33 9.22 4.79
CA GLN A 241 -23.24 9.27 5.93
C GLN A 241 -24.70 9.15 5.46
N ALA A 242 -25.56 8.67 6.36
CA ALA A 242 -27.01 8.79 6.20
C ALA A 242 -27.42 10.27 5.97
N PRO A 243 -28.54 10.54 5.26
CA PRO A 243 -29.07 11.89 5.16
C PRO A 243 -29.23 12.51 6.56
N LEU A 244 -28.90 13.80 6.71
CA LEU A 244 -28.99 14.48 7.99
C LEU A 244 -30.39 14.30 8.61
N GLY A 245 -30.44 13.82 9.85
CA GLY A 245 -31.68 13.52 10.55
C GLY A 245 -32.21 12.10 10.30
N PHE A 246 -31.52 11.23 9.55
CA PHE A 246 -31.93 9.85 9.25
C PHE A 246 -30.89 8.80 9.67
N CYS A 247 -29.99 9.13 10.60
CA CYS A 247 -29.17 8.10 11.24
C CYS A 247 -30.03 7.31 12.23
N PHE A 248 -30.40 6.09 11.85
CA PHE A 248 -31.20 5.19 12.69
C PHE A 248 -30.37 4.17 13.44
N ASP A 249 -29.15 4.52 13.84
CA ASP A 249 -28.36 3.68 14.75
C ASP A 249 -28.72 3.99 16.21
N ILE A 250 -28.50 3.01 17.11
CA ILE A 250 -28.71 3.18 18.55
C ILE A 250 -27.78 4.25 19.16
N MET A 251 -26.67 4.56 18.48
CA MET A 251 -25.72 5.62 18.85
C MET A 251 -26.15 7.01 18.38
N CYS A 252 -27.15 7.11 17.51
CA CYS A 252 -27.61 8.36 16.94
C CYS A 252 -28.77 8.97 17.73
N GLY A 253 -28.83 10.30 17.74
CA GLY A 253 -29.88 11.08 18.40
C GLY A 253 -31.05 11.48 17.51
N ASP A 254 -31.13 10.97 16.28
CA ASP A 254 -32.15 11.36 15.31
C ASP A 254 -33.52 10.74 15.65
N GLU A 255 -34.59 11.48 15.38
CA GLU A 255 -35.94 10.99 15.67
C GLU A 255 -36.33 9.77 14.82
N PRO A 256 -36.93 8.73 15.43
CA PRO A 256 -37.50 7.62 14.67
C PRO A 256 -38.75 8.06 13.90
N ILE A 257 -39.22 7.20 12.99
CA ILE A 257 -40.52 7.40 12.34
C ILE A 257 -41.63 6.86 13.26
N ILE A 258 -42.44 7.78 13.79
CA ILE A 258 -43.56 7.51 14.69
C ILE A 258 -44.84 7.56 13.87
N ASP A 259 -45.40 6.38 13.61
CA ASP A 259 -46.49 6.14 12.67
C ASP A 259 -47.82 5.73 13.32
N ASP A 260 -47.87 5.65 14.65
CA ASP A 260 -49.13 5.56 15.39
C ASP A 260 -49.86 6.91 15.33
N LYS A 261 -50.95 6.95 14.57
CA LYS A 261 -51.79 8.15 14.38
C LYS A 261 -52.42 8.68 15.67
N ASN A 262 -52.46 7.88 16.74
CA ASN A 262 -52.97 8.30 18.05
C ASN A 262 -51.86 8.88 18.94
N SER A 263 -50.59 8.71 18.57
CA SER A 263 -49.47 9.30 19.29
C SER A 263 -49.46 10.82 19.11
N ARG A 264 -49.21 11.55 20.20
CA ARG A 264 -48.96 13.00 20.13
C ARG A 264 -47.67 13.34 19.38
N GLU A 265 -46.77 12.35 19.30
CA GLU A 265 -45.46 12.45 18.64
C GLU A 265 -45.51 11.96 17.17
N TYR A 266 -46.70 11.74 16.58
CA TYR A 266 -46.81 11.29 15.19
C TYR A 266 -46.10 12.25 14.23
N ASN A 267 -45.09 11.77 13.51
CA ASN A 267 -44.19 12.63 12.71
C ASN A 267 -44.03 12.21 11.24
N VAL A 268 -44.76 11.20 10.74
CA VAL A 268 -44.59 10.64 9.37
C VAL A 268 -44.58 11.72 8.28
N LYS A 269 -45.51 12.68 8.33
CA LYS A 269 -45.59 13.73 7.29
C LYS A 269 -44.30 14.54 7.24
N GLU A 270 -43.84 15.02 8.39
CA GLU A 270 -42.63 15.83 8.52
C GLU A 270 -41.40 15.04 8.08
N ARG A 271 -41.21 13.82 8.61
CA ARG A 271 -40.05 12.98 8.29
C ARG A 271 -39.97 12.69 6.78
N VAL A 272 -41.10 12.38 6.14
CA VAL A 272 -41.12 12.17 4.68
C VAL A 272 -40.90 13.47 3.90
N ASP A 273 -41.41 14.62 4.35
CA ASP A 273 -41.14 15.92 3.72
C ASP A 273 -39.64 16.27 3.75
N VAL A 274 -38.97 16.04 4.89
CA VAL A 274 -37.52 16.28 5.03
C VAL A 274 -36.73 15.35 4.12
N PHE A 275 -37.07 14.06 4.07
CA PHE A 275 -36.41 13.09 3.19
C PHE A 275 -36.54 13.50 1.72
N LEU A 276 -37.76 13.81 1.26
CA LEU A 276 -38.00 14.22 -0.13
C LEU A 276 -37.25 15.51 -0.49
N LYS A 277 -37.11 16.45 0.45
CA LYS A 277 -36.30 17.66 0.25
C LYS A 277 -34.81 17.34 0.09
N PHE A 278 -34.28 16.39 0.85
CA PHE A 278 -32.92 15.91 0.69
C PHE A 278 -32.72 15.26 -0.69
N ILE A 279 -33.65 14.40 -1.09
CA ILE A 279 -33.66 13.76 -2.41
C ILE A 279 -33.71 14.80 -3.54
N GLU A 280 -34.50 15.86 -3.39
CA GLU A 280 -34.52 16.98 -4.33
C GLU A 280 -33.14 17.68 -4.40
N LYS A 281 -32.56 17.90 -3.22
CA LYS A 281 -31.16 18.26 -2.97
C LYS A 281 -30.22 17.54 -3.94
N GLN A 282 -30.24 16.23 -3.77
CA GLN A 282 -29.31 15.31 -4.39
C GLN A 282 -29.51 15.21 -5.90
N ARG A 283 -30.74 14.97 -6.38
CA ARG A 283 -30.98 14.69 -7.82
C ARG A 283 -30.51 15.79 -8.76
N ARG A 284 -30.37 17.03 -8.29
CA ARG A 284 -29.90 18.16 -9.09
C ARG A 284 -28.44 18.03 -9.53
N GLY A 285 -27.63 17.25 -8.81
CA GLY A 285 -26.20 17.03 -9.12
C GLY A 285 -25.89 15.73 -9.84
N TYR A 286 -26.90 14.92 -10.20
CA TYR A 286 -26.73 13.62 -10.87
C TYR A 286 -27.37 13.65 -12.27
N ALA A 287 -26.87 12.79 -13.16
CA ALA A 287 -27.24 12.82 -14.57
C ALA A 287 -28.57 12.10 -14.88
N THR A 288 -28.98 11.15 -14.03
CA THR A 288 -30.13 10.27 -14.30
C THR A 288 -31.21 10.36 -13.21
N ASP A 289 -32.35 9.73 -13.46
CA ASP A 289 -33.41 9.52 -12.46
C ASP A 289 -33.15 8.31 -11.55
N GLN A 290 -31.89 7.88 -11.43
CA GLN A 290 -31.43 6.91 -10.43
C GLN A 290 -30.54 7.67 -9.47
N ILE A 291 -30.77 7.53 -8.16
CA ILE A 291 -29.90 8.13 -7.14
C ILE A 291 -29.56 7.13 -6.05
N ILE A 292 -28.30 7.12 -5.63
CA ILE A 292 -27.80 6.31 -4.52
C ILE A 292 -27.88 7.08 -3.21
N VAL A 293 -28.41 6.46 -2.15
CA VAL A 293 -28.46 7.05 -0.81
C VAL A 293 -27.85 6.06 0.16
N THR A 294 -26.69 6.41 0.71
CA THR A 294 -26.04 5.68 1.79
C THR A 294 -26.87 5.79 3.06
N MET A 295 -27.16 4.65 3.69
CA MET A 295 -27.86 4.56 4.98
C MET A 295 -26.93 3.87 5.96
N GLY A 296 -26.02 4.64 6.56
CA GLY A 296 -24.95 4.14 7.41
C GLY A 296 -23.97 5.25 7.80
N GLY A 297 -22.85 4.83 8.38
CA GLY A 297 -21.77 5.66 8.89
C GLY A 297 -20.80 4.79 9.70
N ASP A 298 -19.87 5.42 10.40
CA ASP A 298 -18.88 4.74 11.25
C ASP A 298 -19.58 3.86 12.29
N PHE A 299 -19.28 2.56 12.26
CA PHE A 299 -19.75 1.55 13.21
C PHE A 299 -21.27 1.59 13.50
N ASN A 300 -22.07 1.93 12.49
CA ASN A 300 -23.53 1.87 12.54
C ASN A 300 -24.02 0.42 12.42
N PHE A 301 -25.31 0.19 12.61
CA PHE A 301 -25.97 -1.12 12.67
C PHE A 301 -25.52 -2.01 13.85
N GLN A 302 -25.06 -1.42 14.97
CA GLN A 302 -24.76 -2.20 16.19
C GLN A 302 -25.99 -2.96 16.70
N ASP A 303 -27.18 -2.37 16.52
CA ASP A 303 -28.45 -3.09 16.55
C ASP A 303 -29.19 -2.84 15.23
N ALA A 304 -28.99 -3.73 14.27
CA ALA A 304 -29.60 -3.61 12.95
C ALA A 304 -31.14 -3.55 12.99
N HIS A 305 -31.81 -4.14 14.00
CA HIS A 305 -33.27 -4.13 14.08
C HIS A 305 -33.81 -2.70 14.22
N TYR A 306 -33.16 -1.89 15.06
CA TYR A 306 -33.52 -0.49 15.28
C TYR A 306 -33.44 0.31 13.98
N TYR A 307 -32.40 0.07 13.18
CA TYR A 307 -32.18 0.72 11.89
C TYR A 307 -33.22 0.28 10.84
N TYR A 308 -33.37 -1.03 10.63
CA TYR A 308 -34.26 -1.59 9.61
C TYR A 308 -35.73 -1.23 9.86
N LYS A 309 -36.19 -1.22 11.11
CA LYS A 309 -37.56 -0.83 11.46
C LYS A 309 -37.92 0.58 10.98
N ASN A 310 -36.97 1.52 11.02
CA ASN A 310 -37.19 2.88 10.51
C ASN A 310 -37.06 2.96 8.99
N LEU A 311 -36.12 2.21 8.38
CA LEU A 311 -36.01 2.13 6.92
C LEU A 311 -37.27 1.57 6.26
N GLU A 312 -37.87 0.52 6.83
CA GLU A 312 -39.12 -0.06 6.33
C GLU A 312 -40.26 0.97 6.33
N LYS A 313 -40.40 1.74 7.42
CA LYS A 313 -41.37 2.84 7.51
C LYS A 313 -41.08 3.94 6.50
N LEU A 314 -39.81 4.31 6.33
CA LEU A 314 -39.39 5.33 5.37
C LEU A 314 -39.77 4.93 3.94
N ILE A 315 -39.36 3.72 3.52
CA ILE A 315 -39.68 3.15 2.21
C ILE A 315 -41.20 3.15 1.99
N ARG A 316 -41.95 2.63 2.96
CA ARG A 316 -43.41 2.56 2.89
C ARG A 316 -44.04 3.93 2.70
N TYR A 317 -43.76 4.88 3.60
CA TYR A 317 -44.46 6.16 3.62
C TYR A 317 -44.01 7.12 2.52
N VAL A 318 -42.77 7.02 2.04
CA VAL A 318 -42.36 7.74 0.81
C VAL A 318 -43.11 7.18 -0.39
N ASN A 319 -43.15 5.86 -0.57
CA ASN A 319 -43.82 5.24 -1.70
C ASN A 319 -45.35 5.40 -1.67
N GLU A 320 -45.98 5.47 -0.49
CA GLU A 320 -47.41 5.78 -0.36
C GLU A 320 -47.77 7.14 -0.97
N ARG A 321 -46.85 8.13 -0.96
CA ARG A 321 -47.07 9.44 -1.58
C ARG A 321 -47.15 9.40 -3.09
N GLN A 322 -46.75 8.29 -3.74
CA GLN A 322 -46.96 8.11 -5.17
C GLN A 322 -48.45 8.17 -5.55
N LYS A 323 -49.35 7.77 -4.64
CA LYS A 323 -50.80 7.91 -4.81
C LYS A 323 -51.26 9.38 -4.86
N ASN A 324 -50.46 10.28 -4.31
CA ASN A 324 -50.71 11.72 -4.23
C ASN A 324 -49.80 12.51 -5.21
N GLY A 325 -49.27 11.85 -6.25
CA GLY A 325 -48.51 12.50 -7.32
C GLY A 325 -46.99 12.57 -7.12
N SER A 326 -46.43 11.98 -6.06
CA SER A 326 -44.97 11.86 -5.92
C SER A 326 -44.39 10.96 -7.02
N ASP A 327 -43.35 11.42 -7.70
CA ASP A 327 -42.58 10.68 -8.70
C ASP A 327 -41.43 9.85 -8.08
N VAL A 328 -41.25 9.90 -6.75
CA VAL A 328 -40.17 9.21 -6.04
C VAL A 328 -40.54 7.77 -5.68
N ASN A 329 -39.66 6.84 -6.02
CA ASN A 329 -39.69 5.42 -5.68
C ASN A 329 -38.45 5.05 -4.86
N VAL A 330 -38.64 4.51 -3.66
CA VAL A 330 -37.56 4.16 -2.72
C VAL A 330 -37.55 2.66 -2.48
N PHE A 331 -36.39 2.03 -2.47
CA PHE A 331 -36.22 0.61 -2.19
C PHE A 331 -34.81 0.27 -1.68
N TYR A 332 -34.68 -0.86 -0.99
CA TYR A 332 -33.37 -1.40 -0.62
C TYR A 332 -32.57 -1.79 -1.86
N SER A 333 -31.30 -1.43 -1.89
CA SER A 333 -30.40 -1.68 -3.01
C SER A 333 -28.97 -1.89 -2.51
N THR A 334 -28.08 -2.19 -3.45
CA THR A 334 -26.62 -2.18 -3.29
C THR A 334 -26.00 -1.23 -4.33
N PRO A 335 -24.72 -0.83 -4.19
CA PRO A 335 -24.00 -0.05 -5.18
C PRO A 335 -23.96 -0.75 -6.54
N SER A 336 -23.83 -2.08 -6.58
CA SER A 336 -23.85 -2.86 -7.81
C SER A 336 -25.16 -2.69 -8.57
N CYS A 337 -26.29 -2.73 -7.86
CA CYS A 337 -27.59 -2.52 -8.49
C CYS A 337 -27.81 -1.07 -8.95
N TYR A 338 -27.24 -0.09 -8.25
CA TYR A 338 -27.24 1.29 -8.69
C TYR A 338 -26.47 1.46 -10.01
N VAL A 339 -25.22 0.99 -10.05
CA VAL A 339 -24.37 1.04 -11.25
C VAL A 339 -25.00 0.31 -12.43
N LYS A 340 -25.63 -0.84 -12.17
CA LYS A 340 -26.38 -1.56 -13.21
C LYS A 340 -27.51 -0.69 -13.80
N SER A 341 -28.30 -0.01 -12.96
CA SER A 341 -29.36 0.90 -13.43
C SER A 341 -28.80 2.06 -14.27
N LEU A 342 -27.62 2.60 -13.91
CA LEU A 342 -26.95 3.65 -14.67
C LEU A 342 -26.46 3.15 -16.03
N ASN A 343 -25.92 1.93 -16.07
CA ASN A 343 -25.48 1.31 -17.32
C ASN A 343 -26.67 1.02 -18.25
N ASP A 344 -27.77 0.51 -17.70
CA ASP A 344 -29.02 0.26 -18.43
C ASP A 344 -29.63 1.56 -19.03
N ALA A 345 -29.34 2.73 -18.44
CA ALA A 345 -29.78 4.03 -18.96
C ALA A 345 -29.14 4.38 -20.32
N ASN A 346 -27.99 3.77 -20.65
CA ASN A 346 -27.35 3.81 -21.97
C ASN A 346 -27.04 5.23 -22.52
N ILE A 347 -26.69 6.15 -21.62
CA ILE A 347 -26.29 7.54 -21.92
C ILE A 347 -24.77 7.69 -22.05
N TYR A 348 -24.34 8.89 -22.47
CA TYR A 348 -22.93 9.30 -22.48
C TYR A 348 -22.54 9.87 -21.11
N TRP A 349 -21.32 9.56 -20.67
CA TRP A 349 -20.76 9.99 -19.39
C TRP A 349 -19.54 10.87 -19.58
N PRO A 350 -19.36 11.91 -18.74
CA PRO A 350 -18.15 12.72 -18.76
C PRO A 350 -16.93 11.87 -18.37
N THR A 351 -15.74 12.34 -18.74
CA THR A 351 -14.47 11.64 -18.48
C THR A 351 -13.54 12.43 -17.57
N LYS A 352 -12.69 11.71 -16.81
CA LYS A 352 -11.59 12.27 -16.01
C LYS A 352 -10.31 11.46 -16.27
N LYS A 353 -9.13 12.11 -16.33
CA LYS A 353 -7.84 11.47 -16.63
C LYS A 353 -6.74 11.65 -15.57
N ASP A 354 -6.90 12.64 -14.69
CA ASP A 354 -6.01 12.93 -13.56
C ASP A 354 -6.50 12.23 -12.28
N ASP A 355 -6.00 12.63 -11.11
CA ASP A 355 -6.41 12.10 -9.80
C ASP A 355 -7.27 13.08 -8.99
N PHE A 356 -7.63 12.71 -7.76
CA PHE A 356 -8.38 13.55 -6.82
C PHE A 356 -7.49 14.08 -5.69
N PHE A 357 -6.23 14.37 -6.00
CA PHE A 357 -5.28 14.97 -5.05
C PHE A 357 -4.92 16.42 -5.38
N PRO A 358 -4.52 17.21 -4.35
CA PRO A 358 -4.76 16.96 -2.93
C PRO A 358 -6.23 17.14 -2.56
N TYR A 359 -6.68 16.44 -1.51
CA TYR A 359 -8.01 16.62 -0.92
C TYR A 359 -8.03 17.81 0.03
N ALA A 360 -9.06 18.66 -0.08
CA ALA A 360 -9.39 19.67 0.92
C ALA A 360 -10.88 19.64 1.30
N SER A 361 -11.16 19.58 2.60
CA SER A 361 -12.53 19.61 3.12
C SER A 361 -13.12 21.02 3.24
N ASP A 362 -12.24 22.02 3.39
CA ASP A 362 -12.58 23.44 3.41
C ASP A 362 -11.35 24.29 2.98
N GLN A 363 -11.50 25.62 2.99
CA GLN A 363 -10.51 26.58 2.51
C GLN A 363 -9.13 26.52 3.18
N HIS A 364 -9.05 26.00 4.40
CA HIS A 364 -7.83 25.98 5.24
C HIS A 364 -7.48 24.57 5.73
N SER A 365 -8.06 23.55 5.09
CA SER A 365 -7.94 22.15 5.51
C SER A 365 -7.50 21.29 4.33
N TYR A 366 -6.27 21.48 3.87
CA TYR A 366 -5.63 20.58 2.90
C TYR A 366 -5.08 19.37 3.63
N TRP A 367 -5.58 18.19 3.29
CA TRP A 367 -5.20 16.93 3.90
C TRP A 367 -3.92 16.42 3.24
N THR A 368 -2.85 17.19 3.37
CA THR A 368 -1.54 16.87 2.77
C THR A 368 -0.48 16.61 3.83
N GLY A 369 -0.83 16.74 5.11
CA GLY A 369 0.06 16.42 6.23
C GLY A 369 0.25 14.92 6.41
N TYR A 370 -0.80 14.12 6.21
CA TYR A 370 -0.75 12.67 6.36
C TYR A 370 0.16 11.97 5.34
N PHE A 371 0.52 12.65 4.25
CA PHE A 371 1.55 12.17 3.33
C PHE A 371 2.88 11.93 4.05
N SER A 372 3.15 12.63 5.17
CA SER A 372 4.38 12.50 5.96
C SER A 372 4.18 12.23 7.46
N SER A 373 2.94 12.11 7.96
CA SER A 373 2.67 11.75 9.36
C SER A 373 3.19 10.34 9.68
N ARG A 374 3.77 10.12 10.87
CA ARG A 374 4.34 8.82 11.29
C ARG A 374 5.32 8.20 10.28
N PRO A 375 6.39 8.92 9.88
CA PRO A 375 7.30 8.46 8.82
C PRO A 375 8.07 7.19 9.17
N THR A 376 8.21 6.84 10.44
CA THR A 376 8.84 5.59 10.88
C THR A 376 7.94 4.38 10.65
N LEU A 377 6.62 4.52 10.87
CA LEU A 377 5.63 3.47 10.59
C LEU A 377 5.47 3.25 9.09
N LYS A 378 5.44 4.32 8.29
CA LYS A 378 5.46 4.26 6.81
C LYS A 378 6.63 3.45 6.27
N TYR A 379 7.82 3.63 6.84
CA TYR A 379 9.00 2.86 6.45
C TYR A 379 8.93 1.41 6.92
N PHE A 380 8.40 1.16 8.11
CA PHE A 380 8.25 -0.19 8.59
C PHE A 380 7.29 -1.00 7.69
N GLU A 381 6.21 -0.37 7.21
CA GLU A 381 5.37 -0.96 6.18
C GLU A 381 6.14 -1.28 4.89
N ARG A 382 6.99 -0.38 4.38
CA ARG A 382 7.79 -0.64 3.16
C ARG A 382 8.75 -1.81 3.33
N LEU A 383 9.40 -1.90 4.49
CA LEU A 383 10.20 -3.08 4.85
C LEU A 383 9.33 -4.34 4.86
N GLY A 384 8.12 -4.26 5.42
CA GLY A 384 7.15 -5.35 5.46
C GLY A 384 6.69 -5.80 4.07
N ASN A 385 6.42 -4.85 3.16
CA ASN A 385 6.05 -5.12 1.77
C ASN A 385 7.15 -5.93 1.06
N ASN A 386 8.40 -5.47 1.13
CA ASN A 386 9.55 -6.19 0.55
C ASN A 386 9.71 -7.58 1.19
N TYR A 387 9.65 -7.68 2.51
CA TYR A 387 9.84 -8.94 3.22
C TYR A 387 8.75 -9.97 2.91
N LEU A 388 7.50 -9.53 2.72
CA LEU A 388 6.41 -10.39 2.27
C LEU A 388 6.71 -10.99 0.89
N GLN A 389 7.28 -10.22 -0.05
CA GLN A 389 7.68 -10.77 -1.36
C GLN A 389 8.76 -11.83 -1.21
N ILE A 390 9.75 -11.58 -0.35
CA ILE A 390 10.83 -12.55 -0.08
C ILE A 390 10.27 -13.84 0.50
N CYS A 391 9.37 -13.77 1.48
CA CYS A 391 8.74 -14.96 2.06
C CYS A 391 7.92 -15.74 1.02
N LYS A 392 7.13 -15.05 0.19
CA LYS A 392 6.34 -15.66 -0.88
C LYS A 392 7.23 -16.41 -1.90
N GLN A 393 8.30 -15.74 -2.34
CA GLN A 393 9.26 -16.31 -3.29
C GLN A 393 9.98 -17.52 -2.70
N LEU A 394 10.53 -17.40 -1.50
CA LEU A 394 11.28 -18.47 -0.84
C LEU A 394 10.39 -19.66 -0.47
N ALA A 395 9.14 -19.43 -0.04
CA ALA A 395 8.17 -20.50 0.16
C ALA A 395 7.93 -21.31 -1.13
N SER A 396 7.80 -20.62 -2.26
CA SER A 396 7.59 -21.24 -3.58
C SER A 396 8.84 -22.01 -4.04
N LEU A 397 10.01 -21.37 -3.95
CA LEU A 397 11.29 -21.92 -4.42
C LEU A 397 11.74 -23.14 -3.60
N ALA A 398 11.48 -23.13 -2.29
CA ALA A 398 11.84 -24.22 -1.38
C ALA A 398 10.75 -25.31 -1.27
N HIS A 399 9.65 -25.19 -2.02
CA HIS A 399 8.49 -26.09 -1.98
C HIS A 399 7.96 -26.31 -0.56
N LEU A 400 7.80 -25.22 0.19
CA LEU A 400 7.19 -25.29 1.50
C LEU A 400 5.72 -25.70 1.37
N GLY A 401 5.32 -26.68 2.18
CA GLY A 401 3.97 -27.24 2.17
C GLY A 401 2.98 -26.42 3.00
N PRO A 402 1.71 -26.88 3.10
CA PRO A 402 0.65 -26.21 3.84
C PRO A 402 0.95 -25.93 5.32
N ASP A 403 1.89 -26.66 5.92
CA ASP A 403 2.29 -26.46 7.32
C ASP A 403 2.84 -25.05 7.60
N TYR A 404 3.37 -24.37 6.58
CA TYR A 404 3.92 -23.01 6.67
C TYR A 404 2.93 -21.92 6.23
N ASP A 405 1.73 -22.30 5.80
CA ASP A 405 0.75 -21.36 5.26
C ASP A 405 0.24 -20.41 6.36
N HIS A 406 0.19 -20.88 7.62
CA HIS A 406 -0.10 -20.04 8.78
C HIS A 406 0.89 -18.89 8.95
N ASP A 407 2.19 -19.18 8.82
CA ASP A 407 3.25 -18.18 9.03
C ASP A 407 3.26 -17.13 7.91
N LEU A 408 3.04 -17.56 6.67
CA LEU A 408 2.86 -16.65 5.54
C LEU A 408 1.56 -15.84 5.67
N THR A 409 0.48 -16.45 6.14
CA THR A 409 -0.80 -15.77 6.40
C THR A 409 -0.66 -14.67 7.45
N ALA A 410 0.09 -14.89 8.53
CA ALA A 410 0.32 -13.84 9.53
C ALA A 410 0.89 -12.56 8.91
N MET A 411 1.87 -12.69 8.00
CA MET A 411 2.43 -11.52 7.30
C MET A 411 1.47 -10.94 6.24
N ARG A 412 0.70 -11.77 5.52
CA ARG A 412 -0.33 -11.29 4.57
C ARG A 412 -1.38 -10.44 5.29
N GLU A 413 -1.85 -10.88 6.45
CA GLU A 413 -2.88 -10.19 7.23
C GLU A 413 -2.32 -8.93 7.89
N ALA A 414 -1.11 -8.98 8.44
CA ALA A 414 -0.43 -7.80 8.97
C ALA A 414 -0.26 -6.71 7.89
N MET A 415 0.25 -7.08 6.71
CA MET A 415 0.39 -6.13 5.60
C MET A 415 -0.94 -5.62 5.08
N GLY A 416 -2.00 -6.44 5.09
CA GLY A 416 -3.35 -6.01 4.74
C GLY A 416 -3.95 -5.01 5.71
N ILE A 417 -3.68 -5.14 7.01
CA ILE A 417 -4.05 -4.15 8.03
C ILE A 417 -3.28 -2.86 7.80
N MET A 418 -1.97 -2.95 7.55
CA MET A 418 -1.12 -1.77 7.35
C MET A 418 -1.54 -0.89 6.17
N GLN A 419 -2.32 -1.40 5.21
CA GLN A 419 -2.81 -0.56 4.10
C GLN A 419 -3.99 0.33 4.48
N HIS A 420 -4.67 0.08 5.60
CA HIS A 420 -5.86 0.83 6.02
C HIS A 420 -5.59 2.34 6.05
N HIS A 421 -6.62 3.13 5.75
CA HIS A 421 -6.53 4.59 5.64
C HIS A 421 -6.29 5.33 6.96
N ASP A 422 -6.20 4.66 8.11
CA ASP A 422 -5.60 5.22 9.34
C ASP A 422 -4.34 4.49 9.82
N ALA A 423 -3.84 3.51 9.07
CA ALA A 423 -2.60 2.81 9.40
C ALA A 423 -1.39 3.46 8.72
N ILE A 424 -1.18 3.21 7.42
CA ILE A 424 -0.05 3.77 6.67
C ILE A 424 -0.07 5.30 6.64
N THR A 425 -1.24 5.92 6.71
CA THR A 425 -1.44 7.38 6.72
C THR A 425 -0.91 8.04 7.99
N GLY A 426 -0.84 7.31 9.10
CA GLY A 426 -0.41 7.83 10.38
C GLY A 426 -1.44 8.73 11.06
N THR A 427 -2.73 8.46 10.84
CA THR A 427 -3.87 9.25 11.34
C THR A 427 -4.67 8.58 12.46
N GLU A 428 -4.14 7.50 13.01
CA GLU A 428 -4.61 6.79 14.21
C GLU A 428 -4.09 7.39 15.53
N LYS A 429 -4.72 6.99 16.64
CA LYS A 429 -4.22 7.29 17.99
C LYS A 429 -2.90 6.60 18.27
N GLN A 430 -2.06 7.17 19.14
CA GLN A 430 -0.71 6.64 19.38
C GLN A 430 -0.70 5.17 19.85
N HIS A 431 -1.67 4.75 20.66
CA HIS A 431 -1.74 3.36 21.12
C HIS A 431 -2.11 2.37 20.01
N VAL A 432 -2.79 2.83 18.96
CA VAL A 432 -3.11 2.05 17.76
C VAL A 432 -1.89 1.95 16.86
N ALA A 433 -1.13 3.05 16.69
CA ALA A 433 0.16 3.04 15.99
C ALA A 433 1.13 2.01 16.60
N ASN A 434 1.16 1.94 17.94
CA ASN A 434 1.95 0.95 18.66
C ASN A 434 1.46 -0.48 18.41
N ASP A 435 0.15 -0.68 18.26
CA ASP A 435 -0.44 -1.99 17.96
C ASP A 435 -0.14 -2.42 16.52
N TYR A 436 -0.18 -1.50 15.55
CA TYR A 436 0.27 -1.75 14.18
C TYR A 436 1.74 -2.18 14.12
N ALA A 437 2.63 -1.46 14.83
CA ALA A 437 4.03 -1.86 14.94
C ALA A 437 4.20 -3.24 15.59
N ARG A 438 3.39 -3.58 16.60
CA ARG A 438 3.37 -4.93 17.22
C ARG A 438 2.93 -5.99 16.22
N ILE A 439 1.80 -5.81 15.53
CA ILE A 439 1.27 -6.74 14.53
C ILE A 439 2.30 -6.99 13.43
N LEU A 440 2.91 -5.93 12.91
CA LEU A 440 3.92 -6.04 11.87
C LEU A 440 5.17 -6.77 12.37
N THR A 441 5.63 -6.48 13.59
CA THR A 441 6.76 -7.19 14.22
C THR A 441 6.48 -8.70 14.39
N GLU A 442 5.26 -9.06 14.80
CA GLU A 442 4.83 -10.46 14.88
C GLU A 442 4.82 -11.13 13.50
N GLY A 443 4.33 -10.43 12.47
CA GLY A 443 4.41 -10.84 11.07
C GLY A 443 5.85 -11.13 10.63
N PHE A 444 6.78 -10.22 10.89
CA PHE A 444 8.21 -10.42 10.62
C PHE A 444 8.78 -11.65 11.33
N GLY A 445 8.41 -11.90 12.59
CA GLY A 445 8.86 -13.07 13.34
C GLY A 445 8.39 -14.39 12.72
N LYS A 446 7.11 -14.46 12.33
CA LYS A 446 6.53 -15.65 11.69
C LYS A 446 7.11 -15.89 10.29
N CYS A 447 7.15 -14.85 9.47
CA CYS A 447 7.74 -14.89 8.13
C CYS A 447 9.24 -15.23 8.20
N GLY A 448 9.96 -14.74 9.21
CA GLY A 448 11.37 -15.04 9.43
C GLY A 448 11.67 -16.51 9.72
N ALA A 449 10.80 -17.19 10.48
CA ALA A 449 10.91 -18.63 10.69
C ALA A 449 10.73 -19.41 9.37
N LEU A 450 9.80 -18.97 8.52
CA LEU A 450 9.59 -19.52 7.18
C LEU A 450 10.82 -19.29 6.29
N VAL A 451 11.40 -18.09 6.30
CA VAL A 451 12.61 -17.75 5.52
C VAL A 451 13.82 -18.58 5.95
N ASP A 452 14.04 -18.74 7.27
CA ASP A 452 15.10 -19.58 7.82
C ASP A 452 14.96 -21.04 7.35
N GLU A 453 13.75 -21.60 7.40
CA GLU A 453 13.48 -22.95 6.91
C GLU A 453 13.69 -23.07 5.39
N ALA A 454 13.12 -22.15 4.60
CA ALA A 454 13.23 -22.18 3.15
C ALA A 454 14.69 -22.17 2.70
N LEU A 455 15.50 -21.28 3.28
CA LEU A 455 16.92 -21.19 2.95
C LEU A 455 17.68 -22.42 3.42
N ASN A 456 17.38 -22.98 4.60
CA ASN A 456 18.00 -24.23 5.03
C ASN A 456 17.66 -25.44 4.14
N ARG A 457 16.64 -25.38 3.29
CA ARG A 457 16.40 -26.39 2.23
C ARG A 457 17.22 -26.13 0.97
N ILE A 458 17.40 -24.87 0.61
CA ILE A 458 18.09 -24.46 -0.62
C ILE A 458 19.63 -24.48 -0.44
N LEU A 459 20.13 -24.05 0.72
CA LEU A 459 21.54 -23.93 1.06
C LEU A 459 22.26 -25.28 1.20
N LYS A 460 21.55 -26.39 1.38
CA LYS A 460 22.19 -27.71 1.58
C LYS A 460 22.90 -28.16 0.31
N ALA A 461 24.18 -28.53 0.46
CA ALA A 461 24.92 -29.24 -0.58
C ALA A 461 24.64 -30.76 -0.54
N GLU A 462 24.45 -31.31 0.66
CA GLU A 462 24.16 -32.72 0.93
C GLU A 462 23.04 -32.85 1.98
N GLU A 463 22.36 -33.99 2.05
CA GLU A 463 21.27 -34.20 3.04
C GLU A 463 21.75 -33.99 4.49
N LYS A 464 23.01 -34.32 4.78
CA LYS A 464 23.64 -34.27 6.11
C LYS A 464 24.24 -32.91 6.47
N SER A 465 24.16 -31.91 5.59
CA SER A 465 24.67 -30.57 5.87
C SER A 465 24.03 -29.99 7.15
N PRO A 466 24.82 -29.37 8.05
CA PRO A 466 24.30 -28.87 9.32
C PRO A 466 23.34 -27.71 9.07
N ARG A 467 22.30 -27.59 9.91
CA ARG A 467 21.36 -26.45 9.83
C ARG A 467 22.09 -25.16 10.26
N LEU A 468 21.90 -24.09 9.51
CA LEU A 468 22.33 -22.75 9.88
C LEU A 468 21.17 -22.00 10.54
N GLU A 469 21.48 -21.14 11.51
CA GLU A 469 20.49 -20.22 12.07
C GLU A 469 20.59 -18.89 11.30
N LEU A 470 19.65 -18.61 10.41
CA LEU A 470 19.62 -17.40 9.59
C LEU A 470 18.71 -16.35 10.24
N LYS A 471 19.29 -15.22 10.65
CA LYS A 471 18.58 -14.14 11.36
C LYS A 471 18.60 -12.83 10.61
N SER A 472 17.44 -12.18 10.52
CA SER A 472 17.33 -10.78 10.07
C SER A 472 17.73 -9.84 11.22
N CYS A 473 18.52 -8.82 10.93
CA CYS A 473 18.81 -7.73 11.88
C CYS A 473 17.94 -6.51 11.55
N LEU A 474 16.74 -6.43 12.13
CA LEU A 474 15.78 -5.33 11.84
C LEU A 474 16.26 -3.94 12.31
N LEU A 475 17.26 -3.88 13.18
CA LEU A 475 17.87 -2.64 13.68
C LEU A 475 19.15 -2.26 12.92
N SER A 476 19.40 -2.86 11.75
CA SER A 476 20.57 -2.50 10.92
C SER A 476 20.53 -1.03 10.47
N ASN A 477 19.32 -0.44 10.36
CA ASN A 477 19.13 0.97 10.06
C ASN A 477 19.54 1.91 11.21
N ILE A 478 19.98 1.41 12.35
CA ILE A 478 20.62 2.20 13.42
C ILE A 478 22.01 1.65 13.74
N SER A 479 22.57 0.90 12.78
CA SER A 479 23.85 0.23 12.87
C SER A 479 23.91 -0.71 14.07
N GLU A 480 22.85 -1.51 14.27
CA GLU A 480 22.78 -2.56 15.29
C GLU A 480 22.48 -3.92 14.68
N CYS A 481 23.33 -4.90 14.99
CA CYS A 481 23.12 -6.29 14.64
C CYS A 481 23.95 -7.17 15.56
N ALA A 482 23.31 -7.80 16.54
CA ALA A 482 24.00 -8.59 17.57
C ALA A 482 24.92 -9.66 16.97
N VAL A 483 24.48 -10.37 15.92
CA VAL A 483 25.30 -11.39 15.26
C VAL A 483 26.59 -10.80 14.68
N ALA A 484 26.51 -9.63 14.03
CA ALA A 484 27.68 -9.00 13.42
C ALA A 484 28.63 -8.39 14.47
N SER A 485 28.09 -7.82 15.56
CA SER A 485 28.90 -7.16 16.59
C SER A 485 29.53 -8.14 17.59
N GLU A 486 28.82 -9.23 17.93
CA GLU A 486 29.24 -10.14 19.01
C GLU A 486 30.08 -11.34 18.50
N SER A 487 29.97 -11.69 17.22
CA SER A 487 30.69 -12.85 16.66
C SER A 487 32.07 -12.45 16.12
N LYS A 488 33.07 -13.33 16.26
CA LYS A 488 34.38 -13.13 15.60
C LYS A 488 34.28 -13.41 14.10
N ASN A 489 33.50 -14.42 13.73
CA ASN A 489 33.19 -14.80 12.37
C ASN A 489 31.68 -14.89 12.19
N PHE A 490 31.18 -14.40 11.06
CA PHE A 490 29.78 -14.56 10.70
C PHE A 490 29.62 -14.70 9.18
N ILE A 491 28.51 -15.31 8.78
CA ILE A 491 28.10 -15.43 7.38
C ILE A 491 26.99 -14.42 7.13
N MET A 492 27.11 -13.69 6.04
CA MET A 492 26.06 -12.85 5.48
C MET A 492 25.47 -13.51 4.26
N THR A 493 24.20 -13.91 4.30
CA THR A 493 23.47 -14.40 3.13
C THR A 493 22.57 -13.28 2.63
N ILE A 494 22.87 -12.76 1.43
CA ILE A 494 22.16 -11.62 0.84
C ILE A 494 21.23 -12.15 -0.24
N TYR A 495 19.92 -12.05 -0.02
CA TYR A 495 18.90 -12.49 -0.95
C TYR A 495 18.39 -11.32 -1.82
N ASN A 496 18.38 -11.53 -3.13
CA ASN A 496 17.88 -10.60 -4.14
C ASN A 496 16.48 -11.03 -4.61
N PRO A 497 15.42 -10.26 -4.30
CA PRO A 497 14.06 -10.57 -4.73
C PRO A 497 13.75 -10.16 -6.19
N LEU A 498 14.68 -9.47 -6.86
CA LEU A 498 14.47 -9.01 -8.24
C LEU A 498 14.72 -10.10 -9.27
N SER A 499 14.07 -9.96 -10.44
CA SER A 499 14.13 -10.92 -11.55
C SER A 499 15.41 -10.81 -12.40
N ARG A 500 16.39 -10.07 -11.91
CA ARG A 500 17.69 -9.82 -12.57
C ARG A 500 18.81 -9.77 -11.52
N PRO A 501 20.07 -10.00 -11.90
CA PRO A 501 21.20 -9.79 -11.00
C PRO A 501 21.27 -8.34 -10.54
N VAL A 502 21.62 -8.12 -9.27
CA VAL A 502 21.78 -6.77 -8.71
C VAL A 502 23.09 -6.65 -7.94
N ASN A 503 23.61 -5.43 -7.90
CA ASN A 503 24.66 -5.07 -6.96
C ASN A 503 24.01 -4.57 -5.68
N TYR A 504 24.59 -4.93 -4.54
CA TYR A 504 24.14 -4.45 -3.24
C TYR A 504 25.33 -3.94 -2.43
N TYR A 505 25.21 -2.76 -1.84
CA TYR A 505 26.23 -2.21 -0.96
C TYR A 505 25.89 -2.58 0.47
N ALA A 506 26.54 -3.64 0.96
CA ALA A 506 26.35 -4.12 2.31
C ALA A 506 27.02 -3.17 3.30
N ARG A 507 26.31 -2.81 4.38
CA ARG A 507 26.82 -2.01 5.49
C ARG A 507 26.59 -2.77 6.78
N VAL A 508 27.66 -3.07 7.50
CA VAL A 508 27.63 -3.99 8.65
C VAL A 508 28.26 -3.34 9.87
N PRO A 509 27.56 -3.26 11.02
CA PRO A 509 28.12 -2.70 12.25
C PRO A 509 29.39 -3.42 12.68
N ALA A 510 30.43 -2.66 13.04
CA ALA A 510 31.74 -3.19 13.37
C ALA A 510 32.48 -2.32 14.39
N TYR A 511 33.37 -2.95 15.16
CA TYR A 511 34.36 -2.25 15.97
C TYR A 511 35.53 -1.80 15.11
N ASN A 512 36.32 -0.83 15.60
CA ASN A 512 37.61 -0.54 15.00
C ASN A 512 38.49 -1.81 14.96
N GLY A 513 39.10 -2.07 13.81
CA GLY A 513 39.95 -3.24 13.60
C GLY A 513 40.11 -3.61 12.13
N SER A 514 40.76 -4.74 11.90
CA SER A 514 40.97 -5.32 10.57
C SER A 514 39.97 -6.45 10.33
N TYR A 515 39.41 -6.49 9.13
CA TYR A 515 38.43 -7.50 8.74
C TYR A 515 38.84 -8.17 7.42
N SER A 516 38.30 -9.36 7.18
CA SER A 516 38.37 -10.03 5.90
C SER A 516 36.96 -10.41 5.48
N VAL A 517 36.56 -9.98 4.28
CA VAL A 517 35.31 -10.39 3.64
C VAL A 517 35.68 -11.34 2.50
N ARG A 518 35.16 -12.57 2.53
CA ARG A 518 35.37 -13.57 1.46
C ARG A 518 34.08 -13.85 0.71
N ASP A 519 34.18 -13.93 -0.61
CA ASP A 519 33.08 -14.31 -1.48
C ASP A 519 32.89 -15.84 -1.56
N PRO A 520 31.86 -16.35 -2.27
CA PRO A 520 31.65 -17.78 -2.46
C PRO A 520 32.82 -18.56 -3.07
N LYS A 521 33.72 -17.88 -3.79
CA LYS A 521 34.89 -18.49 -4.45
C LYS A 521 36.14 -18.45 -3.56
N GLY A 522 36.04 -17.87 -2.36
CA GLY A 522 37.15 -17.68 -1.43
C GLY A 522 38.02 -16.46 -1.72
N ASN A 523 37.64 -15.62 -2.69
CA ASN A 523 38.35 -14.39 -2.98
C ASN A 523 38.08 -13.37 -1.88
N ARG A 524 39.12 -12.63 -1.48
CA ARG A 524 38.95 -11.47 -0.60
C ARG A 524 38.29 -10.34 -1.39
N ILE A 525 37.23 -9.77 -0.83
CA ILE A 525 36.50 -8.65 -1.41
C ILE A 525 37.03 -7.34 -0.83
N GLN A 526 37.19 -6.37 -1.73
CA GLN A 526 37.50 -5.00 -1.35
C GLN A 526 36.37 -4.45 -0.48
N HIS A 527 36.73 -4.00 0.71
CA HIS A 527 35.83 -3.42 1.68
C HIS A 527 36.46 -2.16 2.27
N GLN A 528 35.65 -1.36 2.93
CA GLN A 528 36.04 -0.11 3.55
C GLN A 528 35.44 -0.06 4.95
N LEU A 529 36.22 0.36 5.94
CA LEU A 529 35.71 0.66 7.27
C LEU A 529 35.30 2.14 7.29
N VAL A 530 34.02 2.41 7.58
CA VAL A 530 33.43 3.76 7.55
C VAL A 530 32.95 4.13 8.95
N PRO A 531 33.34 5.29 9.52
CA PRO A 531 32.85 5.71 10.83
C PRO A 531 31.34 5.94 10.82
N ILE A 532 30.67 5.55 11.91
CA ILE A 532 29.25 5.82 12.12
C ILE A 532 29.09 7.30 12.51
N PRO A 533 28.17 8.07 11.87
CA PRO A 533 27.92 9.47 12.18
C PRO A 533 27.62 9.70 13.67
N ASP A 534 28.16 10.77 14.26
CA ASP A 534 27.94 11.11 15.68
C ASP A 534 26.45 11.24 16.05
N PRO A 535 25.58 11.91 15.27
CA PRO A 535 24.14 11.97 15.56
C PRO A 535 23.48 10.58 15.64
N LEU A 536 23.98 9.61 14.86
CA LEU A 536 23.46 8.25 14.86
C LEU A 536 23.96 7.45 16.07
N LYS A 537 25.22 7.63 16.48
CA LYS A 537 25.75 7.03 17.72
C LYS A 537 25.00 7.54 18.95
N ALA A 538 24.59 8.81 18.93
CA ALA A 538 23.83 9.47 19.99
C ALA A 538 22.31 9.20 19.94
N LEU A 539 21.83 8.37 18.99
CA LEU A 539 20.41 8.14 18.78
C LEU A 539 19.75 7.54 20.05
N PRO A 540 18.63 8.12 20.54
CA PRO A 540 17.90 7.56 21.67
C PRO A 540 17.44 6.12 21.42
N GLY A 541 17.77 5.23 22.35
CA GLY A 541 17.40 3.81 22.27
C GLY A 541 18.43 2.91 21.59
N ARG A 542 19.45 3.48 20.92
CA ARG A 542 20.60 2.74 20.41
C ARG A 542 21.44 2.22 21.60
N LYS A 543 21.71 0.91 21.62
CA LYS A 543 22.49 0.16 22.60
C LYS A 543 23.84 -0.34 22.08
N SER A 544 24.07 -0.38 20.76
CA SER A 544 25.31 -0.90 20.19
C SER A 544 26.52 -0.02 20.53
N GLU A 545 27.65 -0.65 20.83
CA GLU A 545 28.95 -0.01 21.07
C GLU A 545 29.83 0.03 19.81
N THR A 546 29.31 -0.39 18.64
CA THR A 546 30.05 -0.30 17.38
C THR A 546 30.18 1.15 16.93
N ASP A 547 31.37 1.54 16.50
CA ASP A 547 31.71 2.90 16.03
C ASP A 547 31.89 3.00 14.51
N PHE A 548 31.94 1.86 13.81
CA PHE A 548 32.20 1.79 12.38
C PHE A 548 31.20 0.86 11.67
N GLU A 549 31.15 0.95 10.35
CA GLU A 549 30.49 0.01 9.46
C GLU A 549 31.51 -0.55 8.45
N ILE A 550 31.49 -1.87 8.25
CA ILE A 550 32.15 -2.49 7.11
C ILE A 550 31.25 -2.29 5.90
N VAL A 551 31.77 -1.62 4.88
CA VAL A 551 31.07 -1.34 3.63
C VAL A 551 31.75 -2.07 2.48
N PHE A 552 31.00 -2.90 1.75
CA PHE A 552 31.51 -3.58 0.56
C PHE A 552 30.42 -3.78 -0.49
N LYS A 553 30.85 -3.94 -1.74
CA LYS A 553 29.94 -4.22 -2.85
C LYS A 553 29.77 -5.73 -3.03
N ALA A 554 28.56 -6.22 -2.78
CA ALA A 554 28.13 -7.55 -3.16
C ALA A 554 27.68 -7.52 -4.63
N GLU A 555 28.56 -7.97 -5.53
CA GLU A 555 28.31 -7.88 -6.97
C GLU A 555 27.45 -9.03 -7.51
N ALA A 556 26.57 -8.69 -8.45
CA ALA A 556 25.80 -9.61 -9.27
C ALA A 556 25.06 -10.71 -8.49
N ILE A 557 24.40 -10.34 -7.38
CA ILE A 557 23.59 -11.27 -6.60
C ILE A 557 22.50 -11.87 -7.51
N PRO A 558 22.41 -13.21 -7.66
CA PRO A 558 21.55 -13.82 -8.68
C PRO A 558 20.06 -13.49 -8.49
N PRO A 559 19.26 -13.53 -9.58
CA PRO A 559 17.84 -13.23 -9.51
C PRO A 559 17.05 -14.28 -8.72
N LEU A 560 16.07 -13.82 -7.93
CA LEU A 560 15.28 -14.64 -6.99
C LEU A 560 16.19 -15.61 -6.23
N GLY A 561 17.31 -15.10 -5.74
CA GLY A 561 18.48 -15.88 -5.41
C GLY A 561 19.31 -15.22 -4.34
N TYR A 562 20.36 -15.89 -3.88
CA TYR A 562 21.24 -15.34 -2.87
C TYR A 562 22.71 -15.55 -3.21
N ARG A 563 23.53 -14.72 -2.56
CA ARG A 563 24.98 -14.91 -2.49
C ARG A 563 25.43 -14.73 -1.06
N SER A 564 26.28 -15.63 -0.57
CA SER A 564 26.75 -15.63 0.80
C SER A 564 28.21 -15.21 0.92
N TYR A 565 28.52 -14.43 1.95
CA TYR A 565 29.84 -13.88 2.24
C TYR A 565 30.27 -14.27 3.64
N TYR A 566 31.55 -14.61 3.80
CA TYR A 566 32.12 -14.96 5.09
C TYR A 566 32.95 -13.80 5.60
N VAL A 567 32.60 -13.26 6.77
CA VAL A 567 33.27 -12.11 7.38
C VAL A 567 34.01 -12.55 8.63
N SER A 568 35.29 -12.19 8.71
CA SER A 568 36.17 -12.50 9.84
C SER A 568 36.82 -11.25 10.40
N ARG A 569 36.80 -11.11 11.73
CA ARG A 569 37.66 -10.16 12.44
C ARG A 569 39.07 -10.72 12.57
N LEU A 570 40.06 -9.97 12.08
CA LEU A 570 41.47 -10.36 12.08
C LEU A 570 42.18 -9.85 13.34
N ASN A 571 43.25 -10.54 13.73
CA ASN A 571 44.17 -10.04 14.76
C ASN A 571 45.19 -9.10 14.09
N GLY A 572 45.59 -8.02 14.78
CA GLY A 572 46.36 -6.90 14.21
C GLY A 572 47.77 -7.17 13.63
N SER A 573 48.16 -8.44 13.39
CA SER A 573 49.41 -8.84 12.74
C SER A 573 49.24 -9.34 11.30
N ASP A 574 48.01 -9.58 10.84
CA ASP A 574 47.74 -9.97 9.45
C ASP A 574 47.68 -8.71 8.58
N GLU A 575 48.49 -8.63 7.51
CA GLU A 575 48.57 -7.48 6.60
C GLU A 575 47.17 -6.99 6.20
N ALA A 576 46.77 -5.85 6.77
CA ALA A 576 45.49 -5.22 6.50
C ALA A 576 45.61 -4.40 5.21
N GLU A 577 44.78 -4.69 4.21
CA GLU A 577 44.46 -3.73 3.13
C GLU A 577 43.52 -2.64 3.69
N ASN A 578 43.91 -1.95 4.76
CA ASN A 578 43.18 -0.80 5.25
C ASN A 578 43.67 0.43 4.46
N SER A 579 42.98 0.77 3.37
CA SER A 579 43.15 2.07 2.71
C SER A 579 41.85 2.87 2.86
N THR A 580 41.57 3.31 4.09
CA THR A 580 40.66 4.44 4.32
C THR A 580 41.54 5.63 4.60
N ASP A 581 41.59 6.59 3.68
CA ASP A 581 42.21 7.89 3.96
C ASP A 581 41.13 8.73 4.67
N GLU A 582 41.19 8.77 6.00
CA GLU A 582 40.36 9.65 6.81
C GLU A 582 41.02 11.04 6.82
N GLU A 583 40.43 12.00 6.12
CA GLU A 583 40.79 13.42 6.23
C GLU A 583 39.63 14.16 6.91
N ALA A 584 39.81 14.51 8.18
CA ALA A 584 38.93 15.45 8.87
C ALA A 584 39.23 16.87 8.37
N PHE A 585 38.21 17.58 7.90
CA PHE A 585 38.32 18.97 7.43
C PHE A 585 37.53 19.92 8.33
N ASP A 586 38.09 21.11 8.57
CA ASP A 586 37.36 22.27 9.12
C ASP A 586 36.70 23.13 8.00
N GLU A 587 37.01 22.88 6.71
CA GLU A 587 36.38 23.53 5.55
C GLU A 587 36.03 22.50 4.45
N VAL A 588 34.75 22.44 4.08
CA VAL A 588 34.12 21.44 3.19
C VAL A 588 34.30 21.81 1.72
N GLU A 589 35.53 21.87 1.22
CA GLU A 589 35.79 21.79 -0.23
C GLU A 589 36.03 20.33 -0.60
N ASP A 590 34.97 19.61 -1.00
CA ASP A 590 35.10 18.27 -1.57
C ASP A 590 34.39 18.16 -2.93
N TYR A 591 34.81 17.24 -3.80
CA TYR A 591 34.25 17.03 -5.14
C TYR A 591 32.82 16.44 -5.14
N LEU A 592 32.24 16.17 -3.96
CA LEU A 592 30.86 15.72 -3.77
C LEU A 592 29.95 16.83 -3.29
N THR A 593 30.49 17.69 -2.41
CA THR A 593 29.78 18.81 -1.81
C THR A 593 30.73 19.99 -1.65
N ASP A 594 30.34 21.16 -2.14
CA ASP A 594 30.93 22.45 -1.77
C ASP A 594 29.97 23.13 -0.78
N GLY A 595 30.20 22.91 0.51
CA GLY A 595 29.22 23.22 1.55
C GLY A 595 27.90 22.47 1.34
N GLU A 596 26.83 23.18 1.01
CA GLU A 596 25.48 22.62 0.76
C GLU A 596 25.27 22.21 -0.71
N VAL A 597 26.22 22.53 -1.61
CA VAL A 597 26.10 22.28 -3.04
C VAL A 597 26.53 20.86 -3.39
N LEU A 598 25.59 19.98 -3.72
CA LEU A 598 25.82 18.66 -4.29
C LEU A 598 26.17 18.74 -5.78
N LEU A 599 27.08 17.87 -6.22
CA LEU A 599 27.39 17.66 -7.64
C LEU A 599 26.79 16.33 -8.12
N VAL A 600 25.77 16.41 -8.97
CA VAL A 600 25.10 15.24 -9.56
C VAL A 600 25.55 15.09 -11.01
N LYS A 601 26.17 13.97 -11.35
CA LYS A 601 26.60 13.69 -12.72
C LYS A 601 25.39 13.35 -13.59
N GLY A 602 25.14 14.18 -14.61
CA GLY A 602 24.30 13.82 -15.75
C GLY A 602 25.11 13.11 -16.84
N ASN A 603 24.45 12.77 -17.95
CA ASN A 603 25.10 12.11 -19.09
C ASN A 603 26.11 13.02 -19.81
N ASN A 604 25.80 14.31 -19.96
CA ASN A 604 26.62 15.29 -20.72
C ASN A 604 27.22 16.40 -19.85
N ASP A 605 26.62 16.72 -18.69
CA ASP A 605 27.06 17.77 -17.77
C ASP A 605 26.88 17.37 -16.30
N THR A 606 27.53 18.08 -15.38
CA THR A 606 27.33 17.93 -13.94
C THR A 606 26.33 18.98 -13.46
N LEU A 607 25.18 18.54 -12.96
CA LEU A 607 24.16 19.39 -12.38
C LEU A 607 24.55 19.77 -10.95
N ARG A 608 24.52 21.06 -10.64
CA ARG A 608 24.74 21.59 -9.29
C ARG A 608 23.38 21.66 -8.57
N LEU A 609 23.29 21.03 -7.40
CA LEU A 609 22.08 21.05 -6.58
C LEU A 609 22.41 21.62 -5.21
N ASN A 610 21.72 22.67 -4.78
CA ASN A 610 21.80 23.11 -3.40
C ASN A 610 20.89 22.25 -2.52
N LEU A 611 21.47 21.48 -1.59
CA LEU A 611 20.74 20.66 -0.64
C LEU A 611 20.63 21.39 0.69
N THR A 612 19.42 21.86 1.00
CA THR A 612 19.15 22.66 2.19
C THR A 612 18.08 21.99 3.07
N VAL A 613 18.19 22.21 4.38
CA VAL A 613 17.24 21.67 5.37
C VAL A 613 16.37 22.79 5.91
N HIS A 614 15.07 22.57 5.94
CA HIS A 614 14.10 23.57 6.32
C HIS A 614 13.00 22.99 7.23
N TYR A 615 12.21 23.86 7.85
CA TYR A 615 10.97 23.45 8.51
C TYR A 615 9.88 24.52 8.38
N TYR A 616 8.65 24.06 8.22
CA TYR A 616 7.46 24.89 8.42
C TYR A 616 7.07 24.88 9.90
N ILE A 617 6.51 26.00 10.36
CA ILE A 617 5.82 26.06 11.65
C ILE A 617 4.36 25.67 11.40
N GLY A 618 3.84 24.70 12.15
CA GLY A 618 2.42 24.36 12.07
C GLY A 618 1.55 25.48 12.64
N GLU A 619 0.52 25.89 11.90
CA GLU A 619 -0.47 26.85 12.39
C GLU A 619 -1.26 26.26 13.57
N VAL A 620 -1.62 27.14 14.52
CA VAL A 620 -2.36 26.76 15.73
C VAL A 620 -3.64 27.58 15.81
N GLY A 621 -4.76 26.89 15.91
CA GLY A 621 -6.06 27.51 16.12
C GLY A 621 -6.99 26.67 16.97
N ASN A 622 -8.20 27.17 17.19
CA ASN A 622 -9.20 26.50 18.03
C ASN A 622 -10.09 25.51 17.26
N ASN A 623 -9.86 25.35 15.96
CA ASN A 623 -10.61 24.49 15.03
C ASN A 623 -12.12 24.78 14.94
N ALA A 624 -12.61 25.87 15.54
CA ALA A 624 -14.04 26.19 15.58
C ALA A 624 -14.59 26.67 14.23
N LYS A 625 -13.71 27.16 13.36
CA LYS A 625 -14.00 27.63 12.00
C LYS A 625 -12.82 27.34 11.08
N PRO A 626 -13.02 27.29 9.75
CA PRO A 626 -11.94 27.07 8.78
C PRO A 626 -10.73 28.00 8.98
N GLU A 627 -10.93 29.29 9.27
CA GLU A 627 -9.81 30.24 9.41
C GLU A 627 -8.93 29.96 10.65
N HIS A 628 -9.43 29.15 11.58
CA HIS A 628 -8.79 28.78 12.85
C HIS A 628 -8.42 27.30 12.93
N ARG A 629 -8.22 26.63 11.78
CA ARG A 629 -7.71 25.25 11.73
C ARG A 629 -6.27 25.16 12.22
N SER A 630 -5.92 24.07 12.89
CA SER A 630 -4.54 23.74 13.24
C SER A 630 -3.96 22.78 12.22
N SER A 631 -2.63 22.80 12.05
CA SER A 631 -1.92 21.67 11.45
C SER A 631 -2.01 20.46 12.41
N GLY A 632 -2.18 19.25 11.88
CA GLY A 632 -2.36 18.04 12.70
C GLY A 632 -1.96 16.76 11.95
N ALA A 633 -2.48 15.61 12.39
CA ALA A 633 -2.15 14.32 11.78
C ALA A 633 -2.58 14.23 10.31
N TYR A 634 -3.73 14.82 9.97
CA TYR A 634 -4.29 14.84 8.62
C TYR A 634 -3.80 16.04 7.82
N ILE A 635 -3.96 17.23 8.39
CA ILE A 635 -3.80 18.50 7.66
C ILE A 635 -2.39 19.05 7.81
N PHE A 636 -1.87 19.57 6.70
CA PHE A 636 -0.73 20.46 6.70
C PHE A 636 -1.25 21.89 6.53
N ARG A 637 -1.04 22.71 7.55
CA ARG A 637 -1.36 24.15 7.51
C ARG A 637 -0.15 24.94 8.03
N PRO A 638 0.77 25.37 7.17
CA PRO A 638 1.93 26.12 7.61
C PRO A 638 1.53 27.54 8.05
N LYS A 639 2.19 28.04 9.09
CA LYS A 639 2.09 29.42 9.54
C LYS A 639 2.89 30.33 8.60
N GLY A 640 2.26 30.73 7.51
CA GLY A 640 2.87 31.51 6.42
C GLY A 640 3.42 30.63 5.29
N THR A 641 3.97 31.25 4.25
CA THR A 641 4.40 30.57 3.02
C THR A 641 5.87 30.20 3.00
N GLU A 642 6.70 30.90 3.77
CA GLU A 642 8.15 30.68 3.79
C GLU A 642 8.55 29.74 4.94
N PRO A 643 9.24 28.63 4.65
CA PRO A 643 9.82 27.81 5.69
C PRO A 643 11.07 28.46 6.28
N ARG A 644 11.49 27.97 7.45
CA ARG A 644 12.70 28.41 8.13
C ARG A 644 13.84 27.45 7.83
N GLU A 645 14.94 28.00 7.34
CA GLU A 645 16.17 27.25 7.06
C GLU A 645 16.91 26.88 8.36
N LEU A 646 17.43 25.66 8.40
CA LEU A 646 18.45 25.21 9.35
C LEU A 646 19.79 25.26 8.65
N LYS A 647 20.58 26.29 8.97
CA LYS A 647 21.89 26.49 8.32
C LYS A 647 22.87 25.39 8.69
N PHE A 648 23.64 24.93 7.71
CA PHE A 648 24.77 24.07 7.98
C PHE A 648 25.72 24.70 9.01
N THR A 649 26.12 23.93 10.05
CA THR A 649 26.93 24.50 11.14
C THR A 649 28.41 24.66 10.79
N GLY A 650 28.81 24.33 9.56
CA GLY A 650 30.22 24.22 9.16
C GLY A 650 30.91 22.95 9.69
N LYS A 651 30.21 22.09 10.43
CA LYS A 651 30.77 20.86 11.01
C LYS A 651 30.40 19.66 10.14
N GLY A 652 31.41 18.94 9.67
CA GLY A 652 31.20 17.71 8.93
C GLY A 652 32.40 16.78 8.96
N LEU A 653 32.23 15.60 8.37
CA LEU A 653 33.29 14.62 8.18
C LEU A 653 33.23 14.13 6.73
N ALA A 654 34.34 14.24 6.00
CA ALA A 654 34.50 13.63 4.69
C ALA A 654 35.21 12.28 4.86
N VAL A 655 34.62 11.22 4.32
CA VAL A 655 35.22 9.89 4.29
C VAL A 655 35.48 9.52 2.84
N ARG A 656 36.74 9.31 2.47
CA ARG A 656 37.12 8.94 1.11
C ARG A 656 37.65 7.51 1.09
N GLY A 657 37.20 6.73 0.13
CA GLY A 657 37.69 5.37 -0.01
C GLY A 657 37.33 4.70 -1.32
N LYS A 658 37.75 3.45 -1.44
CA LYS A 658 37.66 2.67 -2.69
C LYS A 658 36.27 2.10 -2.96
N VAL A 659 35.38 2.07 -1.96
CA VAL A 659 34.01 1.55 -2.10
C VAL A 659 32.99 2.68 -2.11
N VAL A 660 33.14 3.63 -1.18
CA VAL A 660 32.20 4.73 -0.99
C VAL A 660 32.95 5.99 -0.56
N ASN A 661 32.46 7.12 -1.04
CA ASN A 661 32.79 8.42 -0.50
C ASN A 661 31.57 8.98 0.24
N GLU A 662 31.77 9.56 1.41
CA GLU A 662 30.70 10.13 2.23
C GLU A 662 31.03 11.53 2.71
N VAL A 663 30.01 12.37 2.85
CA VAL A 663 30.08 13.64 3.57
C VAL A 663 29.00 13.65 4.63
N HIS A 664 29.40 13.67 5.89
CA HIS A 664 28.51 13.74 7.04
C HIS A 664 28.33 15.22 7.38
N GLN A 665 27.10 15.71 7.42
CA GLN A 665 26.80 17.12 7.66
C GLN A 665 25.77 17.26 8.78
N VAL A 666 26.05 18.19 9.70
CA VAL A 666 25.18 18.49 10.83
C VAL A 666 24.64 19.92 10.69
N PHE A 667 23.33 20.08 10.81
CA PHE A 667 22.63 21.37 10.72
C PHE A 667 22.17 21.84 12.11
N SER A 668 21.84 20.88 12.98
CA SER A 668 21.48 21.13 14.38
C SER A 668 21.56 19.83 15.19
N ASP A 669 21.31 19.90 16.50
CA ASP A 669 21.21 18.73 17.38
C ASP A 669 20.07 17.75 17.02
N TRP A 670 19.19 18.13 16.07
CA TRP A 670 18.02 17.35 15.64
C TRP A 670 17.89 17.25 14.12
N ALA A 671 18.92 17.63 13.37
CA ALA A 671 18.94 17.55 11.91
C ALA A 671 20.37 17.30 11.39
N SER A 672 20.55 16.19 10.70
CA SER A 672 21.79 15.84 10.01
C SER A 672 21.51 15.00 8.77
N HIS A 673 22.49 14.90 7.89
CA HIS A 673 22.46 13.90 6.82
C HIS A 673 23.84 13.37 6.48
N VAL A 674 23.85 12.28 5.72
CA VAL A 674 25.03 11.74 5.08
C VAL A 674 24.80 11.70 3.58
N VAL A 675 25.63 12.41 2.83
CA VAL A 675 25.67 12.35 1.37
C VAL A 675 26.65 11.25 0.97
N ARG A 676 26.23 10.31 0.13
CA ARG A 676 27.05 9.18 -0.31
C ARG A 676 27.13 9.08 -1.82
N GLN A 677 28.33 8.79 -2.30
CA GLN A 677 28.58 8.34 -3.66
C GLN A 677 29.31 7.00 -3.62
N TYR A 678 28.60 5.95 -4.01
CA TYR A 678 29.20 4.63 -4.19
C TYR A 678 29.99 4.58 -5.50
N LYS A 679 31.16 3.94 -5.48
CA LYS A 679 32.00 3.86 -6.69
C LYS A 679 31.31 3.04 -7.76
N GLY A 680 31.24 3.60 -8.97
CA GLY A 680 30.61 3.00 -10.15
C GLY A 680 29.11 3.20 -10.26
N GLU A 681 28.48 3.89 -9.30
CA GLU A 681 27.06 4.24 -9.35
C GLU A 681 26.86 5.66 -9.87
N ASN A 682 25.77 5.88 -10.61
CA ASN A 682 25.42 7.17 -11.22
C ASN A 682 24.32 7.92 -10.45
N TYR A 683 24.16 7.60 -9.17
CA TYR A 683 23.24 8.29 -8.26
C TYR A 683 23.96 8.80 -7.03
N ILE A 684 23.41 9.83 -6.40
CA ILE A 684 23.80 10.27 -5.06
C ILE A 684 22.76 9.79 -4.06
N GLU A 685 23.20 9.21 -2.95
CA GLU A 685 22.31 8.87 -1.85
C GLU A 685 22.42 9.94 -0.76
N VAL A 686 21.28 10.45 -0.31
CA VAL A 686 21.17 11.36 0.83
C VAL A 686 20.40 10.63 1.92
N GLU A 687 21.11 10.26 2.98
CA GLU A 687 20.49 9.67 4.16
C GLU A 687 20.25 10.77 5.19
N TRP A 688 18.99 11.10 5.43
CA TRP A 688 18.59 12.14 6.38
C TRP A 688 18.28 11.53 7.75
N LEU A 689 18.53 12.32 8.80
CA LEU A 689 18.15 12.03 10.18
C LEU A 689 17.48 13.28 10.76
N ALA A 690 16.20 13.11 11.11
CA ALA A 690 15.29 14.16 11.53
C ALA A 690 14.74 13.86 12.94
N GLY A 691 15.03 14.73 13.89
CA GLY A 691 14.59 14.66 15.28
C GLY A 691 15.70 14.33 16.28
N PRO A 692 15.42 14.42 17.61
CA PRO A 692 14.12 14.74 18.20
C PRO A 692 13.69 16.19 17.94
N ILE A 693 12.55 16.38 17.27
CA ILE A 693 12.08 17.73 16.91
C ILE A 693 11.78 18.51 18.20
N PRO A 694 12.42 19.67 18.44
CA PRO A 694 12.29 20.40 19.70
C PRO A 694 10.91 21.04 19.83
N ILE A 695 10.35 20.99 21.05
CA ILE A 695 9.03 21.55 21.39
C ILE A 695 9.06 22.46 22.62
N GLN A 696 10.26 22.75 23.15
CA GLN A 696 10.45 23.61 24.33
C GLN A 696 9.96 25.04 24.08
N ASP A 697 9.92 25.46 22.82
CA ASP A 697 9.34 26.71 22.34
C ASP A 697 7.82 26.65 22.12
N SER A 698 7.18 25.55 22.53
CA SER A 698 5.74 25.28 22.33
C SER A 698 5.29 25.42 20.87
N THR A 699 6.18 25.16 19.91
CA THR A 699 5.92 25.34 18.48
C THR A 699 6.08 24.02 17.73
N GLY A 700 5.02 23.59 17.04
CA GLY A 700 5.05 22.43 16.15
C GLY A 700 5.87 22.71 14.89
N LYS A 701 6.63 21.71 14.42
CA LYS A 701 7.55 21.85 13.27
C LYS A 701 7.40 20.68 12.31
N GLU A 702 7.49 21.00 11.03
CA GLU A 702 7.31 20.08 9.92
C GLU A 702 8.54 20.19 9.01
N MET A 703 9.45 19.21 9.10
CA MET A 703 10.77 19.24 8.50
C MET A 703 10.75 18.85 7.03
N ILE A 704 11.49 19.59 6.21
CA ILE A 704 11.62 19.34 4.78
C ILE A 704 13.09 19.32 4.35
N TRP A 705 13.41 18.44 3.40
CA TRP A 705 14.66 18.47 2.66
C TRP A 705 14.37 19.06 1.29
N ARG A 706 15.14 20.08 0.90
CA ARG A 706 14.93 20.84 -0.33
C ARG A 706 16.15 20.71 -1.25
N TYR A 707 15.87 20.48 -2.52
CA TYR A 707 16.82 20.33 -3.61
C TYR A 707 16.56 21.46 -4.62
N ASP A 708 17.45 22.45 -4.66
CA ASP A 708 17.36 23.56 -5.60
C ASP A 708 18.38 23.37 -6.73
N SER A 709 17.94 23.49 -7.98
CA SER A 709 18.75 23.34 -9.20
C SER A 709 18.57 24.55 -10.11
N GLU A 710 19.41 24.61 -11.15
CA GLU A 710 19.31 25.63 -12.21
C GLU A 710 18.30 25.25 -13.31
N LEU A 711 17.55 24.14 -13.17
CA LEU A 711 16.62 23.67 -14.20
C LEU A 711 15.37 24.56 -14.30
N GLU A 712 15.00 24.93 -15.51
CA GLU A 712 13.83 25.77 -15.77
C GLU A 712 12.53 24.98 -15.94
N SER A 713 12.08 24.38 -14.83
CA SER A 713 10.85 23.59 -14.76
C SER A 713 9.53 24.38 -14.89
N ASN A 714 9.56 25.71 -14.79
CA ASN A 714 8.40 26.60 -14.99
C ASN A 714 7.15 26.22 -14.16
N GLY A 715 7.34 25.75 -12.92
CA GLY A 715 6.25 25.37 -12.02
C GLY A 715 5.60 24.01 -12.31
N THR A 716 6.17 23.25 -13.25
CA THR A 716 5.74 21.88 -13.58
C THR A 716 6.66 20.86 -12.92
N PHE A 717 6.07 19.86 -12.28
CA PHE A 717 6.79 18.76 -11.64
C PHE A 717 5.97 17.47 -11.74
N PHE A 718 6.58 16.33 -11.45
CA PHE A 718 5.94 15.02 -11.58
C PHE A 718 6.00 14.26 -10.27
N THR A 719 4.91 13.59 -9.91
CA THR A 719 4.89 12.64 -8.78
C THR A 719 4.27 11.33 -9.21
N ASP A 720 4.72 10.22 -8.62
CA ASP A 720 4.08 8.93 -8.87
C ASP A 720 2.64 8.84 -8.32
N SER A 721 1.85 7.95 -8.91
CA SER A 721 0.56 7.50 -8.38
C SER A 721 0.73 6.10 -7.79
N SER A 722 0.72 6.03 -6.45
CA SER A 722 0.89 4.80 -5.66
C SER A 722 2.14 3.98 -6.03
N GLY A 723 3.21 4.66 -6.45
CA GLY A 723 4.50 4.07 -6.82
C GLY A 723 4.61 3.49 -8.23
N ARG A 724 3.67 3.84 -9.13
CA ARG A 724 3.58 3.19 -10.45
C ARG A 724 3.75 4.11 -11.66
N GLU A 725 2.69 4.80 -12.09
CA GLU A 725 2.76 5.77 -13.20
C GLU A 725 2.99 7.17 -12.64
N THR A 726 3.70 8.02 -13.39
CA THR A 726 3.89 9.42 -13.03
C THR A 726 2.72 10.29 -13.49
N LEU A 727 2.43 11.33 -12.71
CA LEU A 727 1.42 12.34 -12.96
C LEU A 727 2.05 13.71 -13.01
N GLU A 728 1.72 14.48 -14.03
CA GLU A 728 2.10 15.89 -14.15
C GLU A 728 1.34 16.73 -13.12
N ARG A 729 2.08 17.58 -12.41
CA ARG A 729 1.61 18.54 -11.43
C ARG A 729 2.04 19.92 -11.87
N ILE A 730 1.12 20.87 -11.83
CA ILE A 730 1.38 22.28 -12.13
C ILE A 730 1.02 23.09 -10.90
N LYS A 731 1.96 23.91 -10.43
CA LYS A 731 1.74 24.79 -9.28
C LYS A 731 0.53 25.69 -9.51
N ASP A 732 -0.31 25.80 -8.49
CA ASP A 732 -1.52 26.63 -8.44
C ASP A 732 -2.56 26.32 -9.53
N TYR A 733 -2.56 25.08 -10.06
CA TYR A 733 -3.44 24.66 -11.14
C TYR A 733 -4.20 23.37 -10.84
N ARG A 734 -5.41 23.26 -11.41
CA ARG A 734 -6.23 22.05 -11.42
C ARG A 734 -6.87 21.89 -12.81
N PRO A 735 -6.87 20.68 -13.39
CA PRO A 735 -7.34 20.50 -14.77
C PRO A 735 -8.86 20.53 -14.91
N THR A 736 -9.63 20.25 -13.85
CA THR A 736 -11.10 20.11 -13.94
C THR A 736 -11.90 21.26 -13.35
N TRP A 737 -11.27 22.24 -12.68
CA TRP A 737 -11.93 23.44 -12.15
C TRP A 737 -10.96 24.62 -11.97
N ASP A 738 -11.51 25.83 -11.92
CA ASP A 738 -10.73 27.04 -11.58
C ASP A 738 -10.45 27.06 -10.07
N VAL A 739 -9.21 26.73 -9.69
CA VAL A 739 -8.81 26.64 -8.29
C VAL A 739 -8.50 28.00 -7.68
N ASN A 740 -8.98 28.24 -6.46
CA ASN A 740 -8.56 29.36 -5.61
C ASN A 740 -7.90 28.82 -4.34
N LEU A 741 -6.60 29.08 -4.15
CA LEU A 741 -5.81 28.56 -3.03
C LEU A 741 -5.59 29.63 -1.96
N LEU A 742 -6.24 29.49 -0.81
CA LEU A 742 -5.92 30.29 0.39
C LEU A 742 -4.72 29.74 1.18
N GLU A 743 -4.38 28.46 0.95
CA GLU A 743 -3.21 27.78 1.50
C GLU A 743 -2.28 27.37 0.33
N PRO A 744 -1.49 28.31 -0.23
CA PRO A 744 -0.76 28.09 -1.49
C PRO A 744 0.40 27.09 -1.36
N VAL A 745 0.90 26.84 -0.14
CA VAL A 745 1.90 25.77 0.07
C VAL A 745 1.21 24.42 0.15
N ALA A 746 0.32 24.24 1.15
CA ALA A 746 -0.34 22.96 1.39
C ALA A 746 -1.21 22.48 0.22
N GLY A 747 -1.81 23.41 -0.54
CA GLY A 747 -2.57 23.13 -1.75
C GLY A 747 -1.73 22.68 -2.95
N ASN A 748 -0.39 22.74 -2.87
CA ASN A 748 0.52 22.22 -3.90
C ASN A 748 1.36 21.03 -3.42
N TYR A 749 1.09 20.50 -2.23
CA TYR A 749 1.69 19.24 -1.79
C TYR A 749 0.95 18.04 -2.40
N TYR A 750 1.71 17.07 -2.88
CA TYR A 750 1.21 15.81 -3.44
C TYR A 750 1.91 14.62 -2.78
N PRO A 751 1.28 13.44 -2.78
CA PRO A 751 1.95 12.24 -2.32
C PRO A 751 3.10 11.85 -3.25
N VAL A 752 4.21 11.44 -2.66
CA VAL A 752 5.39 10.87 -3.30
C VAL A 752 5.64 9.52 -2.64
N THR A 753 5.26 8.44 -3.33
CA THR A 753 5.34 7.07 -2.79
C THR A 753 6.72 6.49 -3.02
N THR A 754 7.34 6.84 -4.15
CA THR A 754 8.58 6.26 -4.69
C THR A 754 9.42 7.25 -5.48
N GLU A 755 8.83 8.23 -6.18
CA GLU A 755 9.56 9.16 -7.04
C GLU A 755 8.85 10.52 -7.24
N MET A 756 9.67 11.58 -7.30
CA MET A 756 9.32 12.90 -7.79
C MET A 756 10.38 13.38 -8.77
N SER A 757 10.00 14.12 -9.82
CA SER A 757 10.95 14.70 -10.76
C SER A 757 10.56 16.10 -11.26
N ILE A 758 11.57 16.84 -11.74
CA ILE A 758 11.44 18.10 -12.49
C ILE A 758 12.27 18.01 -13.77
N SER A 759 11.91 18.79 -14.78
CA SER A 759 12.62 18.82 -16.06
C SER A 759 12.52 20.18 -16.75
N ASP A 760 13.56 20.57 -17.48
CA ASP A 760 13.60 21.73 -18.37
C ASP A 760 13.23 21.38 -19.84
N GLY A 761 12.83 20.13 -20.08
CA GLY A 761 12.53 19.59 -21.42
C GLY A 761 13.62 18.67 -21.97
N GLU A 762 14.89 18.88 -21.59
CA GLU A 762 16.04 18.06 -22.03
C GLU A 762 16.57 17.21 -20.88
N THR A 763 16.87 17.83 -19.74
CA THR A 763 17.36 17.15 -18.55
C THR A 763 16.20 16.87 -17.59
N GLU A 764 16.17 15.67 -17.02
CA GLU A 764 15.29 15.30 -15.90
C GLU A 764 16.13 15.12 -14.64
N LEU A 765 15.72 15.77 -13.55
CA LEU A 765 16.23 15.54 -12.20
C LEU A 765 15.16 14.78 -11.42
N THR A 766 15.52 13.62 -10.88
CA THR A 766 14.63 12.72 -10.14
C THR A 766 15.15 12.49 -8.73
N VAL A 767 14.23 12.51 -7.76
CA VAL A 767 14.46 12.05 -6.38
C VAL A 767 13.58 10.84 -6.11
N LEU A 768 14.21 9.71 -5.78
CA LEU A 768 13.52 8.50 -5.31
C LEU A 768 13.46 8.50 -3.79
N THR A 769 12.35 8.03 -3.22
CA THR A 769 12.12 7.95 -1.76
C THR A 769 12.08 6.51 -1.27
N ASP A 770 12.47 6.29 -0.01
CA ASP A 770 12.42 4.97 0.65
C ASP A 770 11.07 4.66 1.31
N ARG A 771 10.17 5.65 1.33
CA ARG A 771 8.83 5.60 1.93
C ARG A 771 7.93 6.68 1.34
N ALA A 772 6.65 6.60 1.63
CA ALA A 772 5.71 7.66 1.30
C ALA A 772 6.03 8.97 2.04
N GLN A 773 6.00 10.08 1.32
CA GLN A 773 6.23 11.44 1.80
C GLN A 773 5.30 12.42 1.07
N GLY A 774 5.10 13.62 1.63
CA GLY A 774 4.54 14.76 0.91
C GLY A 774 5.64 15.56 0.22
N GLY A 775 5.43 15.93 -1.04
CA GLY A 775 6.38 16.75 -1.80
C GLY A 775 5.73 17.78 -2.69
N THR A 776 6.50 18.81 -3.07
CA THR A 776 6.08 19.86 -4.00
C THR A 776 7.27 20.50 -4.72
N SER A 777 6.97 21.32 -5.73
CA SER A 777 7.89 22.26 -6.35
C SER A 777 7.29 23.67 -6.26
N MET A 778 7.76 24.48 -5.31
CA MET A 778 7.23 25.83 -5.11
C MET A 778 7.86 26.87 -6.04
N ASN A 779 9.05 26.59 -6.59
CA ASN A 779 9.80 27.46 -7.48
C ASN A 779 10.41 26.66 -8.63
N SER A 780 10.72 27.33 -9.75
CA SER A 780 11.43 26.70 -10.87
C SER A 780 12.75 26.10 -10.37
N GLY A 781 13.04 24.86 -10.74
CA GLY A 781 14.30 24.18 -10.38
C GLY A 781 14.30 23.56 -8.99
N GLN A 782 13.21 23.70 -8.21
CA GLN A 782 13.13 23.27 -6.82
C GLN A 782 12.29 22.01 -6.66
N MET A 783 12.72 21.11 -5.78
CA MET A 783 11.87 20.06 -5.19
C MET A 783 12.04 20.07 -3.68
N GLU A 784 10.96 19.94 -2.93
CA GLU A 784 11.01 19.73 -1.48
C GLU A 784 10.18 18.51 -1.07
N LEU A 785 10.70 17.78 -0.08
CA LEU A 785 10.09 16.59 0.50
C LEU A 785 10.00 16.73 2.02
N MET A 786 8.80 16.57 2.56
CA MET A 786 8.55 16.60 4.00
C MET A 786 8.86 15.23 4.61
N VAL A 787 9.87 15.17 5.47
CA VAL A 787 10.43 13.90 5.99
C VAL A 787 9.96 13.55 7.41
N HIS A 788 9.59 14.56 8.22
CA HIS A 788 9.11 14.34 9.59
C HIS A 788 8.27 15.52 10.11
N ARG A 789 7.35 15.23 11.02
CA ARG A 789 6.40 16.21 11.58
C ARG A 789 6.22 15.95 13.07
N ARG A 790 6.24 17.02 13.87
CA ARG A 790 5.88 16.95 15.29
C ARG A 790 5.05 18.17 15.67
N LEU A 791 3.79 17.93 16.01
CA LEU A 791 2.77 18.93 16.24
C LEU A 791 2.22 18.83 17.66
N LEU A 792 1.74 19.94 18.19
CA LEU A 792 1.30 20.05 19.60
C LEU A 792 -0.22 20.23 19.74
N HIS A 793 -0.94 20.23 18.62
CA HIS A 793 -2.38 20.39 18.55
C HIS A 793 -2.99 19.34 17.63
N ASP A 794 -4.23 18.95 17.95
CA ASP A 794 -5.09 18.14 17.09
C ASP A 794 -5.73 19.06 16.02
N ASP A 795 -5.95 18.54 14.82
CA ASP A 795 -6.59 19.28 13.71
C ASP A 795 -8.13 19.16 13.73
N ALA A 796 -8.69 18.42 14.69
CA ALA A 796 -10.13 18.21 14.93
C ALA A 796 -10.87 17.51 13.79
N PHE A 797 -10.23 16.51 13.18
CA PHE A 797 -10.85 15.62 12.18
C PHE A 797 -11.16 14.21 12.69
N GLY A 798 -11.04 13.98 14.01
CA GLY A 798 -11.62 12.83 14.69
C GLY A 798 -10.66 12.05 15.59
N VAL A 799 -9.36 12.03 15.24
CA VAL A 799 -8.33 11.31 16.03
C VAL A 799 -8.22 11.82 17.47
N GLY A 800 -8.39 13.12 17.69
CA GLY A 800 -8.45 13.73 19.02
C GLY A 800 -7.12 13.66 19.77
N GLU A 801 -6.00 13.64 19.04
CA GLU A 801 -4.63 13.58 19.55
C GLU A 801 -3.71 14.40 18.64
N ALA A 802 -2.79 15.17 19.22
CA ALA A 802 -1.74 15.81 18.44
C ALA A 802 -0.74 14.77 17.93
N LEU A 803 -0.18 14.98 16.72
CA LEU A 803 0.92 14.17 16.18
C LEU A 803 2.23 14.48 16.93
N ASN A 804 2.37 13.94 18.14
CA ASN A 804 3.49 14.20 19.06
C ASN A 804 4.19 12.89 19.46
N GLU A 805 4.76 12.20 18.48
CA GLU A 805 5.38 10.89 18.68
C GLU A 805 6.59 10.97 19.62
N VAL A 806 6.66 10.03 20.56
CA VAL A 806 7.75 9.91 21.53
C VAL A 806 8.25 8.48 21.62
N ALA A 807 9.56 8.32 21.75
CA ALA A 807 10.23 7.05 22.04
C ALA A 807 11.42 7.27 22.95
N TYR A 808 11.70 6.30 23.83
CA TYR A 808 12.84 6.34 24.76
C TYR A 808 12.93 7.63 25.59
N GLY A 809 11.77 8.21 25.98
CA GLY A 809 11.70 9.45 26.77
C GLY A 809 11.97 10.74 26.00
N SER A 810 12.09 10.68 24.67
CA SER A 810 12.35 11.82 23.80
C SER A 810 11.38 11.87 22.62
N GLY A 811 11.37 12.97 21.85
CA GLY A 811 10.64 13.01 20.59
C GLY A 811 11.19 11.97 19.61
N LEU A 812 10.31 11.31 18.86
CA LEU A 812 10.72 10.28 17.92
C LEU A 812 11.68 10.84 16.86
N VAL A 813 12.75 10.09 16.57
CA VAL A 813 13.70 10.39 15.50
C VAL A 813 13.38 9.51 14.29
N ALA A 814 13.28 10.14 13.12
CA ALA A 814 13.10 9.47 11.85
C ALA A 814 14.43 9.51 11.06
N ARG A 815 14.82 8.38 10.47
CA ARG A 815 15.96 8.26 9.54
C ARG A 815 15.49 7.63 8.26
N GLY A 816 15.96 8.10 7.10
CA GLY A 816 15.59 7.55 5.80
C GLY A 816 16.52 8.02 4.68
N HIS A 817 16.20 7.61 3.45
CA HIS A 817 17.04 7.81 2.28
C HIS A 817 16.29 8.46 1.12
N HIS A 818 16.99 9.35 0.42
CA HIS A 818 16.64 9.81 -0.92
C HIS A 818 17.75 9.41 -1.90
N TRP A 819 17.39 8.99 -3.11
CA TRP A 819 18.35 8.72 -4.19
C TRP A 819 18.13 9.69 -5.34
N ILE A 820 19.18 10.43 -5.69
CA ILE A 820 19.13 11.54 -6.63
C ILE A 820 19.81 11.12 -7.94
N LEU A 821 19.10 11.29 -9.04
CA LEU A 821 19.52 10.96 -10.39
C LEU A 821 19.26 12.16 -11.31
N ALA A 822 20.19 12.44 -12.22
CA ALA A 822 19.97 13.37 -13.32
C ALA A 822 20.28 12.68 -14.64
N GLY A 823 19.47 12.92 -15.67
CA GLY A 823 19.65 12.28 -16.97
C GLY A 823 19.00 13.03 -18.12
N ASP A 824 19.49 12.73 -19.32
CA ASP A 824 18.97 13.29 -20.58
C ASP A 824 17.75 12.47 -21.02
N LYS A 825 16.61 13.14 -21.24
CA LYS A 825 15.36 12.49 -21.66
C LYS A 825 15.43 11.91 -23.06
N SER A 826 16.38 12.35 -23.89
CA SER A 826 16.64 11.80 -25.20
C SER A 826 17.48 10.51 -25.16
N ASP A 827 18.15 10.20 -24.03
CA ASP A 827 18.87 8.93 -23.84
C ASP A 827 17.87 7.77 -23.69
N PRO A 828 17.79 6.82 -24.64
CA PRO A 828 16.90 5.67 -24.52
C PRO A 828 17.22 4.77 -23.33
N GLY A 829 18.43 4.87 -22.77
CA GLY A 829 18.84 4.19 -21.55
C GLY A 829 18.39 4.86 -20.26
N TRP A 830 17.92 6.12 -20.31
CA TRP A 830 17.53 6.88 -19.12
C TRP A 830 16.36 6.23 -18.34
N PRO A 831 15.23 5.86 -18.99
CA PRO A 831 14.13 5.19 -18.29
C PRO A 831 14.58 3.87 -17.64
N VAL A 832 15.47 3.13 -18.31
CA VAL A 832 16.03 1.88 -17.77
C VAL A 832 16.79 2.13 -16.47
N LYS A 833 17.69 3.12 -16.45
CA LYS A 833 18.48 3.49 -15.26
C LYS A 833 17.56 3.87 -14.09
N LYS A 834 16.61 4.79 -14.33
CA LYS A 834 15.66 5.29 -13.31
C LYS A 834 14.82 4.16 -12.71
N ARG A 835 14.14 3.40 -13.57
CA ARG A 835 13.20 2.35 -13.15
C ARG A 835 13.90 1.15 -12.52
N GLN A 836 15.11 0.79 -12.98
CA GLN A 836 15.88 -0.26 -12.32
C GLN A 836 16.35 0.16 -10.93
N LEU A 837 16.80 1.41 -10.74
CA LEU A 837 17.16 1.90 -9.42
C LEU A 837 15.94 1.91 -8.50
N GLN A 838 14.81 2.44 -8.96
CA GLN A 838 13.54 2.42 -8.22
C GLN A 838 13.17 1.01 -7.76
N GLN A 839 13.20 0.02 -8.65
CA GLN A 839 12.95 -1.38 -8.32
C GLN A 839 13.95 -1.95 -7.31
N GLN A 840 15.24 -1.62 -7.44
CA GLN A 840 16.28 -2.04 -6.48
C GLN A 840 16.08 -1.45 -5.08
N LYS A 841 15.47 -0.26 -4.96
CA LYS A 841 15.24 0.37 -3.66
C LYS A 841 13.93 -0.07 -3.01
N ILE A 842 12.88 -0.30 -3.79
CA ILE A 842 11.59 -0.81 -3.31
C ILE A 842 11.71 -2.29 -2.91
N LEU A 843 12.25 -3.12 -3.81
CA LEU A 843 12.51 -4.55 -3.59
C LEU A 843 13.99 -4.75 -3.24
N ASN A 844 14.40 -4.12 -2.13
CA ASN A 844 15.79 -4.13 -1.70
C ASN A 844 16.27 -5.54 -1.34
N SER A 845 17.56 -5.82 -1.60
CA SER A 845 18.15 -7.09 -1.17
C SER A 845 18.15 -7.19 0.35
N HIS A 846 17.79 -8.37 0.86
CA HIS A 846 17.65 -8.60 2.29
C HIS A 846 18.82 -9.40 2.84
N VAL A 847 19.36 -8.97 3.97
CA VAL A 847 20.55 -9.56 4.58
C VAL A 847 20.18 -10.42 5.78
N LEU A 848 20.62 -11.67 5.75
CA LEU A 848 20.50 -12.63 6.84
C LEU A 848 21.89 -12.94 7.40
N TYR A 849 21.99 -12.98 8.72
CA TYR A 849 23.23 -13.21 9.45
C TYR A 849 23.19 -14.57 10.14
N THR A 850 24.33 -15.26 10.13
CA THR A 850 24.56 -16.50 10.86
C THR A 850 25.87 -16.40 11.62
N ASN A 851 25.87 -16.70 12.92
CA ASN A 851 27.12 -16.81 13.69
C ASN A 851 27.94 -17.98 13.11
N ALA A 852 29.20 -17.71 12.79
CA ALA A 852 30.10 -18.68 12.18
C ALA A 852 31.37 -18.90 13.02
N ASP A 853 31.33 -18.67 14.33
CA ASP A 853 32.50 -18.85 15.20
C ASP A 853 32.93 -20.32 15.31
N SER A 854 31.99 -21.25 15.06
CA SER A 854 32.19 -22.69 15.17
C SER A 854 32.42 -23.41 13.84
N ILE A 855 32.37 -22.71 12.70
CA ILE A 855 32.53 -23.32 11.36
C ILE A 855 33.54 -22.53 10.56
N THR A 856 34.57 -23.20 10.01
CA THR A 856 35.54 -22.50 9.16
C THR A 856 34.98 -22.24 7.76
N PHE A 857 35.61 -21.34 7.01
CA PHE A 857 35.25 -21.10 5.62
C PHE A 857 35.36 -22.39 4.77
N GLU A 858 36.38 -23.22 5.01
CA GLU A 858 36.61 -24.47 4.29
C GLU A 858 35.59 -25.57 4.65
N GLU A 859 35.10 -25.60 5.89
CA GLU A 859 34.03 -26.52 6.31
C GLU A 859 32.66 -26.08 5.76
N TRP A 860 32.40 -24.77 5.78
CA TRP A 860 31.19 -24.18 5.25
C TRP A 860 31.05 -24.39 3.74
N THR A 861 32.11 -24.11 2.97
CA THR A 861 32.14 -24.30 1.50
C THR A 861 31.94 -25.74 1.05
N LYS A 862 32.31 -26.73 1.87
CA LYS A 862 32.07 -28.15 1.58
C LYS A 862 30.65 -28.59 1.90
N SER A 863 30.03 -27.97 2.91
CA SER A 863 28.73 -28.39 3.43
C SER A 863 27.56 -27.62 2.83
N HIS A 864 27.78 -26.42 2.29
CA HIS A 864 26.69 -25.55 1.83
C HIS A 864 26.91 -25.04 0.41
N ARG A 865 25.82 -24.67 -0.25
CA ARG A 865 25.80 -23.90 -1.49
C ARG A 865 25.84 -22.42 -1.16
N LEU A 866 26.92 -21.76 -1.54
CA LEU A 866 27.18 -20.36 -1.18
C LEU A 866 26.52 -19.35 -2.13
N GLU A 867 25.96 -19.84 -3.24
CA GLU A 867 25.25 -19.04 -4.23
C GLU A 867 24.13 -19.88 -4.83
N PHE A 868 23.00 -19.25 -5.10
CA PHE A 868 21.83 -19.87 -5.71
C PHE A 868 21.06 -18.85 -6.53
N SER A 869 20.51 -19.28 -7.66
CA SER A 869 19.54 -18.50 -8.43
C SER A 869 18.22 -19.26 -8.55
N GLY A 870 17.11 -18.58 -8.29
CA GLY A 870 15.78 -19.12 -8.53
C GLY A 870 15.43 -19.18 -10.00
N LEU A 871 16.08 -18.36 -10.84
CA LEU A 871 15.85 -18.30 -12.29
C LEU A 871 17.05 -18.85 -13.08
N LYS A 872 16.78 -19.62 -14.13
CA LYS A 872 17.81 -20.08 -15.08
C LYS A 872 18.35 -18.97 -15.98
N ARG A 873 17.57 -17.90 -16.14
CA ARG A 873 17.91 -16.71 -16.94
C ARG A 873 17.28 -15.48 -16.30
N ALA A 874 17.97 -14.34 -16.39
CA ALA A 874 17.41 -13.05 -15.99
C ALA A 874 16.26 -12.67 -16.92
N LEU A 875 15.26 -11.95 -16.39
CA LEU A 875 14.21 -11.35 -17.21
C LEU A 875 14.70 -10.06 -17.88
N PRO A 876 14.07 -9.64 -19.00
CA PRO A 876 14.40 -8.39 -19.67
C PRO A 876 14.39 -7.17 -18.75
N PRO A 877 15.18 -6.12 -19.04
CA PRO A 877 15.24 -4.88 -18.26
C PRO A 877 13.89 -4.23 -17.91
N ASN A 878 12.91 -4.39 -18.79
CA ASN A 878 11.55 -3.86 -18.67
C ASN A 878 10.55 -4.80 -17.98
N VAL A 879 10.95 -6.01 -17.57
CA VAL A 879 10.05 -7.00 -16.95
C VAL A 879 10.47 -7.35 -15.52
N GLN A 880 9.52 -7.43 -14.61
CA GLN A 880 9.72 -7.90 -13.23
C GLN A 880 8.67 -8.97 -12.85
N ILE A 881 9.06 -9.97 -12.06
CA ILE A 881 8.14 -10.84 -11.33
C ILE A 881 7.61 -10.03 -10.14
N LEU A 882 6.37 -9.55 -10.25
CA LEU A 882 5.71 -8.79 -9.20
C LEU A 882 5.26 -9.70 -8.04
N THR A 883 4.85 -10.93 -8.36
CA THR A 883 4.40 -11.91 -7.35
C THR A 883 4.81 -13.31 -7.78
N LEU A 884 5.39 -14.08 -6.86
CA LEU A 884 5.53 -15.53 -6.96
C LEU A 884 5.18 -16.11 -5.59
N GLU A 885 4.01 -16.74 -5.45
CA GLU A 885 3.58 -17.29 -4.16
C GLU A 885 2.87 -18.65 -4.25
N PRO A 886 2.92 -19.47 -3.19
CA PRO A 886 2.12 -20.68 -3.09
C PRO A 886 0.63 -20.36 -3.13
N TRP A 887 -0.14 -21.12 -3.91
CA TRP A 887 -1.57 -20.87 -4.10
C TRP A 887 -2.46 -21.97 -3.52
N LYS A 888 -2.82 -23.00 -4.30
CA LYS A 888 -3.61 -24.16 -3.85
C LYS A 888 -3.00 -25.44 -4.36
N ALA A 889 -2.97 -26.48 -3.52
CA ALA A 889 -2.36 -27.77 -3.87
C ALA A 889 -0.95 -27.56 -4.47
N SER A 890 -0.68 -28.08 -5.67
CA SER A 890 0.60 -27.93 -6.37
C SER A 890 0.60 -26.79 -7.39
N SER A 891 -0.07 -25.66 -7.09
CA SER A 891 -0.10 -24.49 -7.95
C SER A 891 0.47 -23.24 -7.30
N PHE A 892 1.09 -22.37 -8.11
CA PHE A 892 1.60 -21.06 -7.71
C PHE A 892 0.85 -19.92 -8.40
N LEU A 893 0.74 -18.79 -7.72
CA LEU A 893 0.31 -17.53 -8.33
C LEU A 893 1.56 -16.80 -8.84
N LEU A 894 1.56 -16.45 -10.12
CA LEU A 894 2.63 -15.71 -10.80
C LEU A 894 2.08 -14.42 -11.40
N ARG A 895 2.71 -13.29 -11.08
CA ARG A 895 2.48 -12.01 -11.77
C ARG A 895 3.75 -11.54 -12.45
N LEU A 896 3.61 -11.16 -13.71
CA LEU A 896 4.66 -10.51 -14.48
C LEU A 896 4.18 -9.11 -14.83
N GLU A 897 5.06 -8.13 -14.65
CA GLU A 897 4.77 -6.74 -14.95
C GLU A 897 5.77 -6.14 -15.94
N HIS A 898 5.29 -5.20 -16.74
CA HIS A 898 6.15 -4.29 -17.49
C HIS A 898 6.35 -2.99 -16.71
N ILE A 899 7.58 -2.66 -16.34
CA ILE A 899 7.84 -1.55 -15.41
C ILE A 899 7.83 -0.16 -16.08
N PHE A 900 8.02 -0.10 -17.40
CA PHE A 900 8.02 1.18 -18.14
C PHE A 900 6.64 1.63 -18.57
N GLU A 901 6.43 2.95 -18.57
CA GLU A 901 5.30 3.66 -19.18
C GLU A 901 5.39 3.63 -20.70
N LYS A 902 4.25 3.79 -21.39
CA LYS A 902 4.22 3.92 -22.85
C LYS A 902 5.02 5.13 -23.36
N SER A 903 5.09 6.19 -22.56
CA SER A 903 5.88 7.41 -22.81
C SER A 903 7.40 7.16 -22.67
N GLU A 904 7.80 6.20 -21.85
CA GLU A 904 9.20 5.83 -21.59
C GLU A 904 9.72 4.81 -22.62
N SER A 905 8.89 3.83 -22.99
CA SER A 905 9.20 2.86 -24.04
C SER A 905 7.90 2.28 -24.61
N SER A 906 7.87 2.12 -25.94
CA SER A 906 6.77 1.46 -26.64
C SER A 906 7.03 -0.03 -26.87
N ASP A 907 8.18 -0.54 -26.45
CA ASP A 907 8.61 -1.91 -26.74
C ASP A 907 7.81 -2.93 -25.91
N GLU A 908 7.33 -3.96 -26.58
CA GLU A 908 6.68 -5.09 -25.91
C GLU A 908 7.73 -6.11 -25.44
N ALA A 909 7.54 -6.66 -24.25
CA ALA A 909 8.39 -7.73 -23.74
C ALA A 909 7.83 -9.10 -24.13
N ASN A 910 8.74 -10.00 -24.52
CA ASN A 910 8.44 -11.41 -24.78
C ASN A 910 9.16 -12.28 -23.74
N ILE A 911 8.40 -13.05 -22.97
CA ILE A 911 8.88 -13.87 -21.87
C ILE A 911 8.53 -15.32 -22.18
N ASP A 912 9.54 -16.18 -22.24
CA ASP A 912 9.31 -17.62 -22.24
C ASP A 912 9.32 -18.12 -20.79
N LEU A 913 8.28 -18.82 -20.34
CA LEU A 913 8.20 -19.43 -19.02
C LEU A 913 8.70 -20.89 -19.02
N ASN A 914 8.94 -21.49 -20.20
CA ASN A 914 9.52 -22.82 -20.29
C ASN A 914 10.90 -22.83 -19.64
N ASP A 915 11.09 -23.77 -18.71
CA ASP A 915 12.36 -23.95 -18.01
C ASP A 915 12.94 -22.62 -17.47
N LEU A 916 12.09 -21.74 -16.95
CA LEU A 916 12.52 -20.47 -16.36
C LEU A 916 13.03 -20.65 -14.92
N PHE A 917 12.32 -21.45 -14.13
CA PHE A 917 12.63 -21.66 -12.71
C PHE A 917 13.58 -22.85 -12.50
N VAL A 918 14.51 -22.69 -11.56
CA VAL A 918 15.51 -23.71 -11.23
C VAL A 918 14.90 -24.86 -10.44
N THR A 919 13.99 -24.56 -9.52
CA THR A 919 13.46 -25.55 -8.56
C THR A 919 12.15 -26.20 -9.00
N PHE A 920 11.50 -25.72 -10.06
CA PHE A 920 10.29 -26.36 -10.59
C PHE A 920 10.12 -26.10 -12.09
N ASP A 921 9.28 -26.92 -12.73
CA ASP A 921 8.76 -26.67 -14.08
C ASP A 921 7.33 -26.17 -14.01
N ILE A 922 6.98 -25.17 -14.83
CA ILE A 922 5.59 -24.80 -15.08
C ILE A 922 5.03 -25.76 -16.11
N ILE A 923 4.03 -26.56 -15.71
CA ILE A 923 3.36 -27.55 -16.56
C ILE A 923 2.31 -26.86 -17.44
N SER A 924 1.53 -25.97 -16.83
CA SER A 924 0.44 -25.25 -17.50
C SER A 924 0.10 -23.98 -16.74
N ILE A 925 -0.45 -23.00 -17.44
CA ILE A 925 -0.95 -21.75 -16.86
C ILE A 925 -2.43 -21.55 -17.19
N ARG A 926 -3.11 -20.78 -16.35
CA ARG A 926 -4.39 -20.14 -16.67
C ARG A 926 -4.39 -18.72 -16.16
N GLU A 927 -4.74 -17.78 -17.02
CA GLU A 927 -4.75 -16.36 -16.72
C GLU A 927 -5.99 -15.93 -15.92
N THR A 928 -5.80 -14.98 -15.01
CA THR A 928 -6.85 -14.41 -14.16
C THR A 928 -6.88 -12.90 -14.27
N THR A 929 -7.94 -12.27 -13.75
CA THR A 929 -7.91 -10.85 -13.39
C THR A 929 -6.78 -10.56 -12.40
N LEU A 930 -6.45 -9.29 -12.21
CA LEU A 930 -5.37 -8.86 -11.32
C LEU A 930 -5.56 -9.36 -9.87
N GLY A 931 -6.80 -9.44 -9.40
CA GLY A 931 -7.16 -9.91 -8.05
C GLY A 931 -7.06 -11.42 -7.85
N ALA A 932 -6.72 -12.19 -8.89
CA ALA A 932 -6.62 -13.65 -8.88
C ALA A 932 -7.89 -14.41 -8.42
N ASN A 933 -9.06 -13.77 -8.51
CA ASN A 933 -10.36 -14.31 -8.08
C ASN A 933 -11.28 -14.70 -9.25
N GLN A 934 -11.01 -14.20 -10.46
CA GLN A 934 -11.79 -14.46 -11.67
C GLN A 934 -10.87 -14.93 -12.79
N TRP A 935 -11.30 -15.94 -13.55
CA TRP A 935 -10.59 -16.34 -14.76
C TRP A 935 -10.77 -15.26 -15.83
N LEU A 936 -9.68 -14.87 -16.50
CA LEU A 936 -9.73 -13.74 -17.43
C LEU A 936 -10.67 -14.02 -18.61
N ASP A 937 -10.75 -15.28 -19.06
CA ASP A 937 -11.63 -15.74 -20.14
C ASP A 937 -13.11 -15.85 -19.76
N GLU A 938 -13.43 -15.71 -18.47
CA GLU A 938 -14.79 -15.72 -17.91
C GLU A 938 -15.22 -14.36 -17.35
N ALA A 939 -14.27 -13.43 -17.18
CA ALA A 939 -14.54 -12.11 -16.62
C ALA A 939 -15.21 -11.20 -17.66
N SER A 940 -16.23 -10.47 -17.23
CA SER A 940 -16.94 -9.49 -18.06
C SER A 940 -17.22 -8.23 -17.25
N ARG A 941 -16.93 -7.06 -17.83
CA ARG A 941 -17.22 -5.76 -17.23
C ARG A 941 -18.33 -5.04 -17.97
N LEU A 942 -19.06 -4.18 -17.27
CA LEU A 942 -20.01 -3.24 -17.88
C LEU A 942 -19.29 -2.27 -18.81
N VAL A 943 -19.90 -2.00 -19.96
CA VAL A 943 -19.35 -1.11 -21.00
C VAL A 943 -20.05 0.25 -20.93
N TRP A 944 -19.27 1.33 -21.00
CA TRP A 944 -19.75 2.70 -20.83
C TRP A 944 -19.50 3.55 -22.07
N LYS A 945 -20.46 4.42 -22.42
CA LYS A 945 -20.27 5.42 -23.48
C LYS A 945 -19.64 6.67 -22.90
N LYS A 946 -18.49 7.07 -23.43
CA LYS A 946 -17.76 8.28 -23.04
C LYS A 946 -18.12 9.46 -23.92
N GLU A 947 -18.22 10.66 -23.35
CA GLU A 947 -18.40 11.91 -24.11
C GLU A 947 -17.20 12.22 -25.03
N THR A 948 -15.99 11.81 -24.64
CA THR A 948 -14.81 11.91 -25.49
C THR A 948 -14.76 10.72 -26.46
N ASN A 949 -14.72 11.02 -27.77
CA ASN A 949 -14.60 10.01 -28.83
C ASN A 949 -13.13 9.56 -29.03
N GLU A 950 -12.31 9.53 -27.98
CA GLU A 950 -10.94 9.03 -28.11
C GLU A 950 -10.99 7.54 -28.43
N ILE A 951 -10.75 7.23 -29.70
CA ILE A 951 -10.55 5.87 -30.17
C ILE A 951 -9.22 5.42 -29.61
N SER A 952 -9.26 4.48 -28.68
CA SER A 952 -8.07 3.78 -28.19
C SER A 952 -7.35 3.10 -29.36
N ASP A 953 -6.09 3.45 -29.59
CA ASP A 953 -5.17 2.69 -30.47
C ASP A 953 -4.81 1.31 -29.87
N VAL A 954 -5.21 1.05 -28.62
CA VAL A 954 -5.13 -0.29 -28.01
C VAL A 954 -6.35 -1.07 -28.50
N PRO A 955 -6.18 -2.24 -29.16
CA PRO A 955 -7.30 -3.06 -29.58
C PRO A 955 -8.24 -3.30 -28.42
N ASP A 956 -9.54 -3.08 -28.67
CA ASP A 956 -10.61 -3.42 -27.74
C ASP A 956 -10.41 -4.87 -27.27
N GLU A 957 -10.05 -5.04 -26.00
CA GLU A 957 -9.76 -6.36 -25.42
C GLU A 957 -11.02 -7.21 -25.20
N GLY A 958 -12.16 -6.82 -25.77
CA GLY A 958 -13.28 -7.72 -26.06
C GLY A 958 -12.89 -9.02 -26.80
N SER A 959 -11.62 -9.19 -27.21
CA SER A 959 -11.07 -10.38 -27.87
C SER A 959 -10.05 -11.22 -27.05
N ARG A 960 -9.73 -10.89 -25.78
CA ARG A 960 -8.90 -11.80 -24.93
C ARG A 960 -9.68 -12.97 -24.31
N ASN A 961 -10.88 -13.25 -24.79
CA ASN A 961 -11.69 -14.42 -24.42
C ASN A 961 -11.14 -15.77 -24.94
N VAL A 962 -9.89 -15.80 -25.42
CA VAL A 962 -9.23 -17.05 -25.83
C VAL A 962 -8.37 -17.53 -24.68
N ARG A 963 -8.70 -18.71 -24.14
CA ARG A 963 -7.92 -19.40 -23.10
C ARG A 963 -6.46 -19.54 -23.52
N ASN A 964 -5.60 -18.64 -23.05
CA ASN A 964 -4.18 -18.67 -23.35
C ASN A 964 -3.49 -19.72 -22.47
N THR A 965 -3.01 -20.78 -23.10
CA THR A 965 -2.23 -21.85 -22.45
C THR A 965 -0.76 -21.82 -22.83
N SER A 966 -0.35 -20.86 -23.67
CA SER A 966 1.03 -20.70 -24.11
C SER A 966 1.90 -20.23 -22.95
N LEU A 967 3.02 -20.91 -22.73
CA LEU A 967 4.05 -20.47 -21.79
C LEU A 967 4.90 -19.30 -22.32
N LYS A 968 4.64 -18.83 -23.55
CA LYS A 968 5.22 -17.60 -24.09
C LYS A 968 4.26 -16.44 -23.86
N ILE A 969 4.68 -15.52 -22.99
CA ILE A 969 3.92 -14.37 -22.52
C ILE A 969 4.42 -13.12 -23.23
N LYS A 970 3.48 -12.30 -23.68
CA LYS A 970 3.72 -10.97 -24.20
C LYS A 970 3.20 -9.95 -23.18
N LEU A 971 3.98 -8.91 -22.93
CA LEU A 971 3.63 -7.80 -22.04
C LEU A 971 3.83 -6.46 -22.74
N ARG A 972 2.82 -5.61 -22.70
CA ARG A 972 2.87 -4.21 -23.13
C ARG A 972 3.29 -3.29 -21.97
N PRO A 973 3.69 -2.04 -22.25
CA PRO A 973 3.99 -1.05 -21.22
C PRO A 973 2.93 -0.97 -20.12
N LYS A 974 3.39 -0.95 -18.86
CA LYS A 974 2.62 -1.02 -17.60
C LYS A 974 1.69 -2.22 -17.39
N GLU A 975 1.59 -3.15 -18.34
CA GLU A 975 0.71 -4.31 -18.22
C GLU A 975 1.18 -5.25 -17.10
N ILE A 976 0.26 -5.66 -16.22
CA ILE A 976 0.44 -6.82 -15.33
C ILE A 976 -0.42 -7.96 -15.85
N ARG A 977 0.19 -9.14 -16.02
CA ARG A 977 -0.55 -10.38 -16.30
C ARG A 977 -0.42 -11.33 -15.13
N THR A 978 -1.54 -11.91 -14.73
CA THR A 978 -1.68 -12.74 -13.52
C THR A 978 -2.06 -14.17 -13.90
N PHE A 979 -1.31 -15.16 -13.41
CA PHE A 979 -1.48 -16.55 -13.79
C PHE A 979 -1.53 -17.46 -12.56
N ILE A 980 -2.42 -18.46 -12.61
CA ILE A 980 -2.31 -19.66 -11.77
C ILE A 980 -1.53 -20.71 -12.55
N CYS A 981 -0.35 -21.06 -12.04
CA CYS A 981 0.59 -21.99 -12.65
C CYS A 981 0.51 -23.35 -11.96
N GLN A 982 0.23 -24.42 -12.70
CA GLN A 982 0.45 -25.79 -12.21
C GLN A 982 1.93 -26.12 -12.33
N VAL A 983 2.55 -26.60 -11.25
CA VAL A 983 4.00 -26.79 -11.20
C VAL A 983 4.39 -28.23 -10.87
N LYS A 984 5.53 -28.65 -11.42
CA LYS A 984 6.21 -29.90 -11.06
C LYS A 984 7.49 -29.55 -10.29
N PRO A 985 7.60 -29.88 -8.99
CA PRO A 985 8.82 -29.67 -8.22
C PRO A 985 10.02 -30.44 -8.80
N LYS A 986 11.21 -29.86 -8.72
CA LYS A 986 12.51 -30.51 -8.99
C LYS A 986 13.21 -30.78 -7.64
N PRO A 987 14.03 -31.84 -7.53
CA PRO A 987 14.82 -32.08 -6.33
C PRO A 987 15.73 -30.89 -6.01
N LEU A 988 15.75 -30.46 -4.75
CA LEU A 988 16.67 -29.43 -4.28
C LEU A 988 18.06 -30.00 -3.97
N VAL A 989 18.16 -31.26 -3.56
CA VAL A 989 19.41 -32.00 -3.30
C VAL A 989 19.42 -33.27 -4.12
#